data_AF-A0A363UC77-F1
#
_entry.id   AF-A0A363UC77-F1
#
_cell.length_a   1.000
_cell.length_b   1.000
_cell.length_c   1.000
_cell.angle_alpha   90.00
_cell.angle_beta   90.00
_cell.angle_gamma   90.00
#
_symmetry.space_group_name_H-M   'P 1'
#
loop_
_entity.id
_entity.type
_entity.pdbx_description
1 polymer ?
#
loop_
_entity_poly.entity_id
_entity_poly.type
_entity_poly.pdbx_seq_one_letter_code
_entity_poly.pdbx_strand_id
1 'polypeptide(L)'
;MSRFAIPASARPSPGAGNPGAISVGDIDVRGNVEAPIVIGNNNQVYNFTSHTEHGVVVNFEAPPSIQRRSVNPQPPRIPRGFVGRGQEQGELEQHIREKDTVLLHGHDGLGKTTLLKKVAHGAAAASMPDGVLYLEGIGGDSNLGFQDILQYLFDAFFESNPPVKVSNSTAQVHLGNTQSLIILDGFDLPTDSLNKLPDMVSRGGLIVTGKTAPWDDTYLPIELAPLAHQDAIQLFLETSGMASDSSSLPLVDQICTLLDETPLAIARLAKFIGQGRLTLQAAVNGLEGIRPPSQNKIQSAIERSFGLIYTHLMPEEREMLAAVAAAPGVSVDRSWLESMAGGEQISEALEAVELLQANSPRLRMHDSIKQILNPGKDDIKNYRASLLKHLTTEAPNRARDFGYMTDELGNILGLIQWAAQTGRWSNVVVLGKAVDPYLTGKGLWDAWEAVLNLVLAAGENLKDQAIQAWALHQLGSREIGVGRIPQAIKLLVHALRVRDALGDRDGAAYTRHNLNLILPPSNDKSEKEPREPSGGNSTIVTQRSWVDRIRGWYLENPGWLIPILFGGLLLIAIIGAGLYDIFNNPLELTVQAERQIYTDPDNDAIAYTYSVRNKNDIPLLTGLISVTSDTIGSIDCPTIASLGNFDDLLDSSETITCQSIYKITPEDLERGSVTSRARVQTSENKKSKWISTTTVLEPGKPSIALSIVPDSTSYDQPGQEIRYTYTITNTGNTFLQRSIVVTDDKVKVDCGQTTAATPEARYLPPNDTLTCTGVYSIAQSDLDNGSVTNTATAVIEGLPSNAASSTISAKVIYGLDLTTTADSESYEIVGQIIRFTHTLVNKSNITLKSLPIINNDISSNPCTVMDLTLPETLAPGRDMSCVSIYTITQDDLDNGSLTNHASASFGEITSETTTVVNAIQRPALDVAITATPASFGRAGEIINYTYVITNRGNVTLGKDQPVIVNGNASGQVNCGVDRIIIPPDVSQTCTSTYSATVTDIDAKAITNRAVASTTYKDGIVESPPASAVILFICPGPPANWRPYTVRTGNTLSQISAAFNMAPSIFQEANCMGSSTGIYAGQRFYVPYLVNIGGLVFYDTDKNGSPDGEKGIPNFNVTLKYGNGSIVATTATGSDGRYLFANMLPGNYWVLDAQVNFISRTQGVRDFGLVPVP
;
A
#
# COMPACT_ATOMS: atom_id res chain seq x y z
N MET A 1 -37.14 27.43 -34.52
CA MET A 1 -38.52 27.11 -34.08
C MET A 1 -38.53 25.71 -33.48
N SER A 2 -39.59 25.34 -32.73
CA SER A 2 -40.05 23.94 -32.42
C SER A 2 -38.98 22.83 -32.42
N ARG A 3 -38.56 22.27 -31.26
CA ARG A 3 -39.34 21.33 -30.42
C ARG A 3 -40.11 20.26 -31.21
N PHE A 4 -40.02 19.01 -30.81
CA PHE A 4 -41.20 18.26 -30.33
C PHE A 4 -40.80 17.12 -29.39
N ALA A 5 -41.73 16.74 -28.51
CA ALA A 5 -41.57 15.68 -27.52
C ALA A 5 -42.91 14.96 -27.28
N ILE A 6 -42.82 13.73 -26.75
CA ILE A 6 -43.76 12.99 -25.86
C ILE A 6 -45.20 13.55 -25.78
N PRO A 7 -46.23 12.79 -26.24
CA PRO A 7 -47.15 12.11 -25.30
C PRO A 7 -47.77 10.79 -25.83
N ALA A 8 -48.53 9.99 -25.08
CA ALA A 8 -48.56 9.64 -23.65
C ALA A 8 -49.59 8.50 -23.39
N SER A 9 -49.49 7.83 -22.23
CA SER A 9 -50.56 7.11 -21.50
C SER A 9 -51.45 6.05 -22.18
N ALA A 10 -51.46 4.83 -21.61
CA ALA A 10 -52.66 4.25 -20.97
C ALA A 10 -52.31 3.03 -20.09
N ARG A 11 -52.98 2.86 -18.94
CA ARG A 11 -53.08 1.56 -18.23
C ARG A 11 -54.17 0.71 -18.88
N PRO A 12 -54.11 -0.62 -18.75
CA PRO A 12 -55.17 -1.26 -17.96
C PRO A 12 -54.68 -2.36 -17.00
N SER A 13 -55.55 -2.71 -16.04
CA SER A 13 -55.50 -3.88 -15.16
C SER A 13 -56.93 -4.13 -14.64
N PRO A 14 -57.29 -5.30 -14.09
CA PRO A 14 -56.54 -6.56 -13.92
C PRO A 14 -57.25 -7.78 -14.58
N GLY A 15 -56.68 -9.00 -14.48
CA GLY A 15 -57.39 -10.22 -14.89
C GLY A 15 -56.67 -11.56 -14.63
N ALA A 16 -57.11 -12.28 -13.58
CA ALA A 16 -57.01 -13.75 -13.43
C ALA A 16 -55.64 -14.48 -13.58
N GLY A 17 -54.74 -14.20 -12.63
CA GLY A 17 -54.07 -15.18 -11.76
C GLY A 17 -53.61 -16.58 -12.24
N ASN A 18 -52.32 -16.85 -12.04
CA ASN A 18 -51.79 -18.19 -11.75
C ASN A 18 -50.62 -18.06 -10.72
N PRO A 19 -50.75 -18.55 -9.46
CA PRO A 19 -49.75 -18.33 -8.41
C PRO A 19 -48.69 -19.43 -8.39
N GLY A 20 -47.55 -19.21 -9.06
CA GLY A 20 -46.49 -20.23 -9.11
C GLY A 20 -45.11 -19.80 -9.61
N ALA A 21 -44.88 -18.53 -9.92
CA ALA A 21 -43.57 -18.01 -10.32
C ALA A 21 -43.29 -16.68 -9.62
N ILE A 22 -42.16 -16.59 -8.91
CA ILE A 22 -41.62 -15.31 -8.45
C ILE A 22 -40.90 -14.69 -9.64
N SER A 23 -41.25 -13.46 -9.99
CA SER A 23 -40.64 -12.75 -11.12
C SER A 23 -39.20 -12.36 -10.78
N VAL A 24 -38.26 -12.66 -11.67
CA VAL A 24 -36.83 -12.30 -11.53
C VAL A 24 -36.64 -10.83 -11.94
N GLY A 25 -37.24 -9.90 -11.17
CA GLY A 25 -37.34 -8.48 -11.56
C GLY A 25 -36.99 -7.45 -10.47
N ASP A 26 -37.07 -7.80 -9.19
CA ASP A 26 -37.05 -6.83 -8.08
C ASP A 26 -35.75 -6.88 -7.25
N ILE A 27 -34.58 -6.93 -7.90
CA ILE A 27 -33.28 -6.65 -7.27
C ILE A 27 -32.56 -5.57 -8.09
N ASP A 28 -32.51 -4.35 -7.57
CA ASP A 28 -31.79 -3.21 -8.19
C ASP A 28 -30.28 -3.36 -7.96
N VAL A 29 -29.64 -4.11 -8.85
CA VAL A 29 -28.20 -4.43 -8.82
C VAL A 29 -27.37 -3.17 -9.10
N ARG A 30 -26.73 -2.63 -8.05
CA ARG A 30 -25.83 -1.46 -8.15
C ARG A 30 -24.51 -1.69 -7.43
N GLY A 31 -23.43 -1.82 -8.21
CA GLY A 31 -22.06 -1.87 -7.70
C GLY A 31 -21.48 -3.27 -7.51
N ASN A 32 -21.82 -4.20 -8.40
CA ASN A 32 -21.36 -5.59 -8.29
C ASN A 32 -19.97 -5.82 -8.88
N VAL A 33 -19.32 -6.89 -8.41
CA VAL A 33 -18.32 -7.62 -9.19
C VAL A 33 -19.02 -8.88 -9.70
N GLU A 34 -19.23 -8.95 -11.01
CA GLU A 34 -19.80 -10.11 -11.69
C GLU A 34 -18.67 -10.89 -12.38
N ALA A 35 -18.53 -12.14 -12.00
CA ALA A 35 -17.54 -13.07 -12.52
C ALA A 35 -18.24 -14.38 -12.87
N PRO A 36 -18.57 -14.61 -14.15
CA PRO A 36 -19.21 -15.85 -14.55
C PRO A 36 -18.22 -17.03 -14.54
N ILE A 37 -18.58 -18.16 -13.93
CA ILE A 37 -17.66 -19.30 -13.70
C ILE A 37 -18.34 -20.64 -14.04
N VAL A 38 -17.73 -21.41 -14.94
CA VAL A 38 -18.17 -22.77 -15.29
C VAL A 38 -17.67 -23.77 -14.26
N ILE A 39 -18.50 -24.75 -13.87
CA ILE A 39 -18.12 -25.70 -12.80
C ILE A 39 -18.29 -27.16 -13.24
N GLY A 40 -17.22 -27.93 -13.01
CA GLY A 40 -17.22 -29.37 -13.19
C GLY A 40 -17.30 -29.83 -14.64
N ASN A 41 -17.61 -31.11 -14.82
CA ASN A 41 -17.44 -31.79 -16.12
C ASN A 41 -18.73 -31.83 -16.96
N ASN A 42 -19.82 -31.19 -16.51
CA ASN A 42 -21.20 -31.45 -16.95
C ASN A 42 -21.93 -30.25 -17.59
N ASN A 43 -21.21 -29.30 -18.22
CA ASN A 43 -21.78 -28.15 -18.93
C ASN A 43 -22.71 -27.21 -18.10
N GLN A 44 -22.58 -27.21 -16.77
CA GLN A 44 -23.31 -26.26 -15.91
C GLN A 44 -22.45 -25.01 -15.67
N VAL A 45 -22.96 -23.86 -16.11
CA VAL A 45 -22.32 -22.55 -15.94
C VAL A 45 -23.03 -21.78 -14.86
N TYR A 46 -22.23 -21.21 -13.95
CA TYR A 46 -22.70 -20.56 -12.74
C TYR A 46 -22.14 -19.13 -12.69
N ASN A 47 -22.98 -18.13 -12.87
CA ASN A 47 -22.55 -16.74 -12.76
C ASN A 47 -22.46 -16.32 -11.29
N PHE A 48 -21.25 -15.96 -10.81
CA PHE A 48 -21.01 -15.54 -9.42
C PHE A 48 -20.96 -14.02 -9.32
N THR A 49 -21.81 -13.49 -8.46
CA THR A 49 -22.08 -12.06 -8.34
C THR A 49 -21.84 -11.64 -6.89
N SER A 50 -20.65 -11.12 -6.56
CA SER A 50 -20.30 -10.80 -5.16
C SER A 50 -20.84 -9.43 -4.72
N HIS A 51 -21.62 -9.43 -3.64
CA HIS A 51 -22.04 -8.24 -2.91
C HIS A 51 -21.38 -8.21 -1.52
N THR A 52 -20.71 -7.10 -1.19
CA THR A 52 -19.97 -6.87 0.06
C THR A 52 -20.84 -6.99 1.32
N GLU A 53 -22.13 -6.65 1.22
CA GLU A 53 -23.09 -6.65 2.33
C GLU A 53 -23.80 -8.02 2.47
N HIS A 54 -24.52 -8.46 1.44
CA HIS A 54 -25.38 -9.65 1.50
C HIS A 54 -24.72 -10.97 1.07
N GLY A 55 -23.56 -10.93 0.40
CA GLY A 55 -22.84 -12.11 -0.09
C GLY A 55 -23.04 -12.39 -1.58
N VAL A 56 -22.56 -13.55 -2.03
CA VAL A 56 -22.47 -13.92 -3.45
C VAL A 56 -23.75 -14.58 -3.95
N VAL A 57 -24.40 -13.96 -4.94
CA VAL A 57 -25.49 -14.60 -5.70
C VAL A 57 -24.88 -15.52 -6.77
N VAL A 58 -25.50 -16.67 -7.00
CA VAL A 58 -25.18 -17.59 -8.09
C VAL A 58 -26.32 -17.58 -9.13
N ASN A 59 -26.06 -17.76 -10.44
CA ASN A 59 -27.09 -17.85 -11.49
C ASN A 59 -26.72 -18.87 -12.58
N PHE A 60 -27.67 -19.42 -13.35
CA PHE A 60 -27.36 -20.38 -14.45
C PHE A 60 -27.18 -19.69 -15.81
N GLU A 61 -26.16 -20.10 -16.58
CA GLU A 61 -25.88 -19.61 -17.95
C GLU A 61 -25.56 -20.74 -18.96
N ALA A 62 -25.29 -20.37 -20.21
CA ALA A 62 -25.02 -21.28 -21.34
C ALA A 62 -23.56 -21.80 -21.35
N PRO A 63 -23.29 -23.01 -21.88
CA PRO A 63 -21.96 -23.64 -21.82
C PRO A 63 -20.86 -22.82 -22.52
N PRO A 64 -19.61 -22.87 -22.01
CA PRO A 64 -18.53 -21.99 -22.43
C PRO A 64 -17.88 -22.43 -23.74
N SER A 65 -17.10 -21.52 -24.34
CA SER A 65 -15.97 -21.93 -25.18
C SER A 65 -14.67 -21.83 -24.37
N ILE A 66 -14.03 -22.97 -24.12
CA ILE A 66 -12.59 -23.00 -23.78
C ILE A 66 -11.82 -22.96 -25.10
N GLN A 67 -10.91 -22.00 -25.23
CA GLN A 67 -10.03 -21.84 -26.38
C GLN A 67 -8.57 -21.83 -25.88
N ARG A 68 -7.63 -22.35 -26.67
CA ARG A 68 -6.20 -22.21 -26.35
C ARG A 68 -5.78 -20.77 -26.65
N ARG A 69 -4.96 -20.16 -25.78
CA ARG A 69 -4.42 -18.81 -26.01
C ARG A 69 -3.59 -18.76 -27.29
N SER A 70 -3.63 -17.62 -27.97
CA SER A 70 -2.82 -17.34 -29.17
C SER A 70 -1.34 -17.07 -28.87
N VAL A 71 -1.01 -16.81 -27.59
CA VAL A 71 0.35 -16.54 -27.10
C VAL A 71 0.70 -17.61 -26.06
N ASN A 72 1.82 -18.30 -26.26
CA ASN A 72 2.38 -19.25 -25.31
C ASN A 72 3.07 -18.51 -24.14
N PRO A 73 3.05 -19.06 -22.91
CA PRO A 73 3.87 -18.57 -21.79
C PRO A 73 5.36 -18.40 -22.15
N GLN A 74 5.95 -17.33 -21.60
CA GLN A 74 7.34 -16.94 -21.84
C GLN A 74 8.16 -17.08 -20.56
N PRO A 75 9.47 -17.44 -20.66
CA PRO A 75 10.33 -17.54 -19.50
C PRO A 75 10.52 -16.19 -18.79
N PRO A 76 10.84 -16.19 -17.48
CA PRO A 76 11.05 -14.96 -16.69
C PRO A 76 12.31 -14.23 -17.16
N ARG A 77 12.58 -13.03 -16.63
CA ARG A 77 13.84 -12.32 -16.96
C ARG A 77 15.07 -13.15 -16.55
N ILE A 78 16.01 -13.29 -17.48
CA ILE A 78 17.27 -14.03 -17.25
C ILE A 78 18.10 -13.34 -16.14
N PRO A 79 18.82 -14.08 -15.27
CA PRO A 79 19.68 -13.49 -14.25
C PRO A 79 20.86 -12.70 -14.85
N ARG A 80 21.28 -11.66 -14.14
CA ARG A 80 22.59 -11.00 -14.34
C ARG A 80 23.64 -11.71 -13.48
N GLY A 81 24.89 -11.81 -13.94
CA GLY A 81 25.99 -12.41 -13.16
C GLY A 81 25.82 -13.90 -12.86
N PHE A 82 25.48 -14.72 -13.87
CA PHE A 82 25.36 -16.17 -13.68
C PHE A 82 26.73 -16.85 -13.78
N VAL A 83 27.21 -17.39 -12.65
CA VAL A 83 28.53 -18.03 -12.51
C VAL A 83 28.38 -19.49 -12.06
N GLY A 84 29.24 -20.37 -12.58
CA GLY A 84 29.30 -21.79 -12.22
C GLY A 84 28.12 -22.62 -12.73
N ARG A 85 27.76 -23.67 -11.98
CA ARG A 85 26.56 -24.52 -12.17
C ARG A 85 26.42 -25.23 -13.52
N GLY A 86 27.52 -25.40 -14.25
CA GLY A 86 27.49 -26.00 -15.60
C GLY A 86 27.05 -27.47 -15.62
N GLN A 87 27.28 -28.22 -14.54
CA GLN A 87 26.82 -29.61 -14.41
C GLN A 87 25.31 -29.65 -14.19
N GLU A 88 24.82 -28.94 -13.17
CA GLU A 88 23.39 -28.92 -12.80
C GLU A 88 22.53 -28.29 -13.92
N GLN A 89 23.05 -27.28 -14.65
CA GLN A 89 22.37 -26.78 -15.86
C GLN A 89 22.31 -27.86 -16.96
N GLY A 90 23.40 -28.61 -17.18
CA GLY A 90 23.46 -29.66 -18.21
C GLY A 90 22.50 -30.83 -17.93
N GLU A 91 22.41 -31.23 -16.66
CA GLU A 91 21.52 -32.27 -16.14
C GLU A 91 20.04 -31.83 -16.24
N LEU A 92 19.70 -30.63 -15.77
CA LEU A 92 18.37 -30.05 -15.95
C LEU A 92 17.99 -29.91 -17.44
N GLU A 93 18.92 -29.47 -18.28
CA GLU A 93 18.69 -29.42 -19.73
C GLU A 93 18.48 -30.82 -20.36
N GLN A 94 19.09 -31.86 -19.82
CA GLN A 94 18.85 -33.24 -20.27
C GLN A 94 17.43 -33.68 -19.90
N HIS A 95 17.03 -33.53 -18.64
CA HIS A 95 15.69 -33.90 -18.17
C HIS A 95 14.57 -33.08 -18.83
N ILE A 96 14.83 -31.82 -19.22
CA ILE A 96 13.88 -31.03 -20.03
C ILE A 96 13.73 -31.62 -21.46
N ARG A 97 14.80 -32.15 -22.06
CA ARG A 97 14.73 -32.84 -23.37
C ARG A 97 14.03 -34.19 -23.28
N GLU A 98 14.25 -34.92 -22.19
CA GLU A 98 13.65 -36.23 -21.91
C GLU A 98 12.20 -36.13 -21.40
N LYS A 99 11.83 -34.94 -20.89
CA LYS A 99 10.50 -34.55 -20.36
C LYS A 99 10.15 -35.16 -19.01
N ASP A 100 11.15 -35.28 -18.15
CA ASP A 100 10.99 -35.83 -16.81
C ASP A 100 10.35 -34.86 -15.83
N THR A 101 9.96 -35.40 -14.67
CA THR A 101 9.48 -34.67 -13.49
C THR A 101 10.60 -34.57 -12.47
N VAL A 102 11.19 -33.38 -12.35
CA VAL A 102 12.41 -33.11 -11.57
C VAL A 102 12.09 -32.31 -10.31
N LEU A 103 12.77 -32.61 -9.21
CA LEU A 103 12.80 -31.76 -8.02
C LEU A 103 14.22 -31.22 -7.78
N LEU A 104 14.40 -29.91 -7.96
CA LEU A 104 15.62 -29.21 -7.57
C LEU A 104 15.55 -28.85 -6.07
N HIS A 105 16.23 -29.61 -5.20
CA HIS A 105 16.18 -29.39 -3.76
C HIS A 105 17.50 -28.85 -3.18
N GLY A 106 17.41 -28.26 -2.00
CA GLY A 106 18.56 -27.75 -1.25
C GLY A 106 18.17 -26.58 -0.35
N HIS A 107 19.11 -26.12 0.47
CA HIS A 107 18.87 -24.98 1.36
C HIS A 107 18.60 -23.67 0.59
N ASP A 108 18.07 -22.68 1.30
CA ASP A 108 17.78 -21.37 0.74
C ASP A 108 19.08 -20.58 0.56
N GLY A 109 19.15 -19.77 -0.50
CA GLY A 109 20.37 -19.03 -0.86
C GLY A 109 21.45 -19.81 -1.64
N LEU A 110 21.24 -21.10 -1.94
CA LEU A 110 22.13 -21.88 -2.82
C LEU A 110 22.00 -21.55 -4.32
N GLY A 111 21.02 -20.73 -4.69
CA GLY A 111 20.80 -20.26 -6.06
C GLY A 111 19.75 -21.04 -6.87
N LYS A 112 18.86 -21.81 -6.24
CA LYS A 112 17.78 -22.59 -6.90
C LYS A 112 17.04 -21.76 -7.98
N THR A 113 16.40 -20.67 -7.57
CA THR A 113 15.74 -19.67 -8.43
C THR A 113 16.64 -19.12 -9.53
N THR A 114 17.92 -18.87 -9.25
CA THR A 114 18.89 -18.33 -10.23
C THR A 114 19.22 -19.37 -11.31
N LEU A 115 19.41 -20.63 -10.92
CA LEU A 115 19.62 -21.75 -11.84
C LEU A 115 18.37 -22.00 -12.69
N LEU A 116 17.17 -22.01 -12.10
CA LEU A 116 15.93 -22.20 -12.86
C LEU A 116 15.65 -21.04 -13.82
N LYS A 117 15.88 -19.79 -13.43
CA LYS A 117 15.76 -18.61 -14.32
C LYS A 117 16.81 -18.59 -15.43
N LYS A 118 17.95 -19.28 -15.26
CA LYS A 118 18.93 -19.53 -16.33
C LYS A 118 18.47 -20.67 -17.26
N VAL A 119 18.06 -21.80 -16.69
CA VAL A 119 17.60 -23.01 -17.40
C VAL A 119 16.34 -22.75 -18.23
N ALA A 120 15.45 -21.86 -17.78
CA ALA A 120 14.28 -21.40 -18.54
C ALA A 120 14.64 -20.70 -19.88
N HIS A 121 15.89 -20.27 -20.06
CA HIS A 121 16.44 -19.74 -21.32
C HIS A 121 17.38 -20.74 -22.03
N GLY A 122 17.52 -21.95 -21.51
CA GLY A 122 18.33 -23.01 -22.10
C GLY A 122 17.74 -23.55 -23.41
N ALA A 123 18.58 -24.14 -24.26
CA ALA A 123 18.16 -24.64 -25.58
C ALA A 123 17.06 -25.72 -25.48
N ALA A 124 17.07 -26.52 -24.41
CA ALA A 124 16.01 -27.48 -24.10
C ALA A 124 14.66 -26.79 -23.83
N ALA A 125 14.63 -25.78 -22.95
CA ALA A 125 13.42 -25.04 -22.60
C ALA A 125 12.85 -24.28 -23.82
N ALA A 126 13.71 -23.64 -24.61
CA ALA A 126 13.34 -22.96 -25.85
C ALA A 126 12.82 -23.89 -26.96
N SER A 127 13.03 -25.22 -26.84
CA SER A 127 12.51 -26.21 -27.79
C SER A 127 11.09 -26.70 -27.50
N MET A 128 10.50 -26.32 -26.35
CA MET A 128 9.14 -26.71 -25.97
C MET A 128 8.08 -26.02 -26.85
N PRO A 129 7.27 -26.76 -27.63
CA PRO A 129 6.31 -26.18 -28.57
C PRO A 129 5.27 -25.25 -27.92
N ASP A 130 4.95 -25.46 -26.64
CA ASP A 130 3.97 -24.66 -25.90
C ASP A 130 4.60 -23.64 -24.95
N GLY A 131 5.91 -23.41 -25.06
CA GLY A 131 6.64 -22.39 -24.30
C GLY A 131 7.03 -22.81 -22.87
N VAL A 132 7.35 -21.80 -22.06
CA VAL A 132 7.87 -21.98 -20.69
C VAL A 132 7.00 -21.18 -19.72
N LEU A 133 6.39 -21.87 -18.75
CA LEU A 133 5.60 -21.28 -17.69
C LEU A 133 6.36 -21.37 -16.37
N TYR A 134 6.75 -20.22 -15.82
CA TYR A 134 7.46 -20.11 -14.55
C TYR A 134 6.55 -19.47 -13.52
N LEU A 135 6.27 -20.17 -12.43
CA LEU A 135 5.53 -19.66 -11.27
C LEU A 135 6.50 -19.57 -10.08
N GLU A 136 6.50 -18.45 -9.37
CA GLU A 136 7.42 -18.14 -8.27
C GLU A 136 6.60 -17.88 -6.99
N GLY A 137 6.38 -18.92 -6.17
CA GLY A 137 5.55 -18.91 -4.97
C GLY A 137 6.17 -18.23 -3.74
N ILE A 138 7.34 -17.60 -3.91
CA ILE A 138 8.04 -16.89 -2.84
C ILE A 138 7.18 -15.70 -2.38
N GLY A 139 6.60 -15.78 -1.17
CA GLY A 139 6.05 -14.62 -0.45
C GLY A 139 4.52 -14.46 -0.45
N GLY A 140 3.79 -15.41 0.12
CA GLY A 140 2.35 -15.26 0.38
C GLY A 140 1.44 -15.89 -0.69
N ASP A 141 1.91 -16.02 -1.93
CA ASP A 141 1.39 -17.03 -2.86
C ASP A 141 1.76 -18.46 -2.42
N SER A 142 2.69 -18.59 -1.46
CA SER A 142 2.91 -19.78 -0.64
C SER A 142 1.67 -20.26 0.15
N ASN A 143 0.62 -19.43 0.24
CA ASN A 143 -0.67 -19.81 0.82
C ASN A 143 -1.69 -20.32 -0.22
N LEU A 144 -1.35 -20.33 -1.52
CA LEU A 144 -2.21 -20.87 -2.56
C LEU A 144 -2.25 -22.39 -2.49
N GLY A 145 -3.45 -22.95 -2.54
CA GLY A 145 -3.63 -24.40 -2.55
C GLY A 145 -3.45 -25.02 -3.94
N PHE A 146 -3.50 -26.35 -3.98
CA PHE A 146 -3.36 -27.12 -5.22
C PHE A 146 -4.44 -26.77 -6.26
N GLN A 147 -5.67 -26.46 -5.85
CA GLN A 147 -6.74 -26.08 -6.79
C GLN A 147 -6.55 -24.69 -7.39
N ASP A 148 -5.78 -23.83 -6.71
CA ASP A 148 -5.47 -22.47 -7.13
C ASP A 148 -4.27 -22.49 -8.10
N ILE A 149 -3.26 -23.32 -7.83
CA ILE A 149 -2.15 -23.57 -8.76
C ILE A 149 -2.65 -24.25 -10.04
N LEU A 150 -3.56 -25.23 -9.98
CA LEU A 150 -4.19 -25.79 -11.18
C LEU A 150 -4.98 -24.74 -11.98
N GLN A 151 -5.57 -23.74 -11.32
CA GLN A 151 -6.24 -22.62 -11.99
C GLN A 151 -5.21 -21.76 -12.74
N TYR A 152 -4.14 -21.32 -12.07
CA TYR A 152 -3.06 -20.55 -12.70
C TYR A 152 -2.39 -21.28 -13.87
N LEU A 153 -2.13 -22.59 -13.74
CA LEU A 153 -1.56 -23.38 -14.83
C LEU A 153 -2.49 -23.41 -16.05
N PHE A 154 -3.78 -23.65 -15.86
CA PHE A 154 -4.77 -23.65 -16.96
C PHE A 154 -4.94 -22.27 -17.59
N ASP A 155 -5.14 -21.23 -16.77
CA ASP A 155 -5.37 -19.87 -17.23
C ASP A 155 -4.15 -19.30 -18.00
N ALA A 156 -2.95 -19.86 -17.83
CA ALA A 156 -1.77 -19.51 -18.61
C ALA A 156 -1.78 -20.04 -20.05
N PHE A 157 -2.42 -21.19 -20.33
CA PHE A 157 -2.48 -21.80 -21.67
C PHE A 157 -3.85 -21.66 -22.34
N PHE A 158 -4.92 -21.43 -21.57
CA PHE A 158 -6.30 -21.40 -22.05
C PHE A 158 -7.00 -20.09 -21.68
N GLU A 159 -7.85 -19.62 -22.58
CA GLU A 159 -8.86 -18.61 -22.33
C GLU A 159 -10.23 -19.28 -22.29
N SER A 160 -11.06 -18.88 -21.35
CA SER A 160 -12.44 -19.34 -21.25
C SER A 160 -13.37 -18.15 -21.11
N ASN A 161 -14.41 -18.13 -21.93
CA ASN A 161 -15.49 -17.15 -21.82
C ASN A 161 -16.83 -17.91 -21.73
N PRO A 162 -17.54 -17.83 -20.59
CA PRO A 162 -17.06 -17.28 -19.32
C PRO A 162 -15.88 -18.09 -18.71
N PRO A 163 -15.14 -17.54 -17.73
CA PRO A 163 -14.14 -18.25 -16.93
C PRO A 163 -14.57 -19.65 -16.45
N VAL A 164 -13.62 -20.55 -16.19
CA VAL A 164 -13.87 -21.96 -15.83
C VAL A 164 -13.15 -22.33 -14.54
N LYS A 165 -13.86 -22.88 -13.54
CA LYS A 165 -13.21 -23.64 -12.45
C LYS A 165 -12.67 -24.94 -13.01
N VAL A 166 -11.35 -25.06 -12.98
CA VAL A 166 -10.65 -26.22 -13.49
C VAL A 166 -10.69 -27.36 -12.48
N SER A 167 -11.44 -28.43 -12.79
CA SER A 167 -11.37 -29.68 -12.01
C SER A 167 -10.08 -30.43 -12.32
N ASN A 168 -9.61 -31.34 -11.44
CA ASN A 168 -8.45 -32.19 -11.71
C ASN A 168 -8.56 -32.91 -13.07
N SER A 169 -9.75 -33.40 -13.43
CA SER A 169 -9.99 -34.04 -14.74
C SER A 169 -9.94 -33.06 -15.90
N THR A 170 -10.42 -31.83 -15.74
CA THR A 170 -10.32 -30.78 -16.77
C THR A 170 -8.86 -30.34 -16.95
N ALA A 171 -8.12 -30.16 -15.85
CA ALA A 171 -6.68 -29.93 -15.87
C ALA A 171 -5.96 -31.05 -16.62
N GLN A 172 -6.17 -32.31 -16.25
CA GLN A 172 -5.50 -33.46 -16.89
C GLN A 172 -5.79 -33.55 -18.39
N VAL A 173 -7.04 -33.28 -18.82
CA VAL A 173 -7.41 -33.30 -20.24
C VAL A 173 -6.81 -32.12 -21.02
N HIS A 174 -6.75 -30.92 -20.43
CA HIS A 174 -6.28 -29.72 -21.13
C HIS A 174 -4.75 -29.53 -21.03
N LEU A 175 -4.20 -29.50 -19.82
CA LEU A 175 -2.77 -29.35 -19.54
C LEU A 175 -1.97 -30.58 -19.99
N GLY A 176 -2.50 -31.80 -19.85
CA GLY A 176 -1.84 -33.04 -20.29
C GLY A 176 -1.73 -33.18 -21.81
N ASN A 177 -2.43 -32.32 -22.57
CA ASN A 177 -2.21 -32.19 -24.01
C ASN A 177 -1.15 -31.13 -24.39
N THR A 178 -0.66 -30.32 -23.43
CA THR A 178 0.37 -29.30 -23.69
C THR A 178 1.79 -29.88 -23.69
N GLN A 179 2.68 -29.26 -24.47
CA GLN A 179 4.10 -29.58 -24.58
C GLN A 179 4.96 -28.40 -24.14
N SER A 180 4.77 -27.97 -22.90
CA SER A 180 5.44 -26.83 -22.26
C SER A 180 6.52 -27.29 -21.28
N LEU A 181 7.36 -26.37 -20.80
CA LEU A 181 8.11 -26.56 -19.57
C LEU A 181 7.40 -25.78 -18.45
N ILE A 182 7.02 -26.47 -17.38
CA ILE A 182 6.40 -25.87 -16.19
C ILE A 182 7.41 -25.89 -15.04
N ILE A 183 7.66 -24.72 -14.46
CA ILE A 183 8.59 -24.54 -13.33
C ILE A 183 7.82 -23.95 -12.15
N LEU A 184 7.86 -24.64 -11.01
CA LEU A 184 7.25 -24.24 -9.74
C LEU A 184 8.34 -23.98 -8.69
N ASP A 185 8.72 -22.71 -8.53
CA ASP A 185 9.80 -22.26 -7.66
C ASP A 185 9.24 -21.64 -6.36
N GLY A 186 9.57 -22.21 -5.20
CA GLY A 186 9.21 -21.65 -3.89
C GLY A 186 7.81 -21.99 -3.32
N PHE A 187 7.07 -22.96 -3.88
CA PHE A 187 5.77 -23.39 -3.32
C PHE A 187 5.91 -24.50 -2.26
N ASP A 188 5.21 -24.36 -1.13
CA ASP A 188 5.19 -25.34 -0.02
C ASP A 188 3.95 -26.25 -0.13
N LEU A 189 3.91 -27.09 -1.16
CA LEU A 189 2.80 -28.01 -1.41
C LEU A 189 2.96 -29.35 -0.65
N PRO A 190 1.89 -29.88 -0.02
CA PRO A 190 1.89 -31.22 0.54
C PRO A 190 2.25 -32.29 -0.51
N THR A 191 2.97 -33.35 -0.12
CA THR A 191 3.41 -34.43 -1.01
C THR A 191 2.27 -35.05 -1.81
N ASP A 192 1.13 -35.32 -1.15
CA ASP A 192 -0.09 -35.82 -1.81
C ASP A 192 -0.56 -34.92 -2.96
N SER A 193 -0.30 -33.60 -2.92
CA SER A 193 -0.64 -32.65 -3.98
C SER A 193 0.45 -32.56 -5.03
N LEU A 194 1.73 -32.56 -4.65
CA LEU A 194 2.86 -32.62 -5.58
C LEU A 194 2.78 -33.85 -6.48
N ASN A 195 2.45 -35.02 -5.93
CA ASN A 195 2.41 -36.28 -6.67
C ASN A 195 1.26 -36.36 -7.69
N LYS A 196 0.34 -35.38 -7.70
CA LYS A 196 -0.72 -35.25 -8.71
C LYS A 196 -0.29 -34.40 -9.91
N LEU A 197 0.78 -33.61 -9.82
CA LEU A 197 1.20 -32.70 -10.88
C LEU A 197 1.74 -33.40 -12.15
N PRO A 198 2.55 -34.49 -12.07
CA PRO A 198 3.06 -35.19 -13.26
C PRO A 198 1.96 -35.62 -14.23
N ASP A 199 0.88 -36.21 -13.71
CA ASP A 199 -0.29 -36.63 -14.49
C ASP A 199 -0.94 -35.48 -15.27
N MET A 200 -0.92 -34.27 -14.69
CA MET A 200 -1.52 -33.06 -15.28
C MET A 200 -0.69 -32.49 -16.44
N VAL A 201 0.60 -32.84 -16.55
CA VAL A 201 1.55 -32.20 -17.49
C VAL A 201 2.30 -33.22 -18.35
N SER A 202 1.77 -34.44 -18.47
CA SER A 202 2.35 -35.68 -19.03
C SER A 202 2.87 -35.68 -20.49
N ARG A 203 3.00 -34.51 -21.13
CA ARG A 203 3.67 -34.31 -22.43
C ARG A 203 4.63 -33.11 -22.47
N GLY A 204 4.74 -32.37 -21.38
CA GLY A 204 5.73 -31.32 -21.12
C GLY A 204 6.79 -31.79 -20.11
N GLY A 205 7.71 -30.90 -19.74
CA GLY A 205 8.63 -31.13 -18.61
C GLY A 205 8.12 -30.43 -17.35
N LEU A 206 8.39 -31.00 -16.17
CA LEU A 206 8.04 -30.41 -14.88
C LEU A 206 9.27 -30.25 -14.00
N ILE A 207 9.51 -29.05 -13.47
CA ILE A 207 10.51 -28.83 -12.43
C ILE A 207 9.84 -28.17 -11.22
N VAL A 208 10.03 -28.76 -10.05
CA VAL A 208 9.60 -28.20 -8.76
C VAL A 208 10.85 -27.90 -7.91
N THR A 209 10.78 -26.95 -6.98
CA THR A 209 11.83 -26.78 -5.96
C THR A 209 11.42 -27.33 -4.60
N GLY A 210 12.37 -27.92 -3.88
CA GLY A 210 12.19 -28.31 -2.47
C GLY A 210 13.27 -27.72 -1.55
N LYS A 211 13.06 -27.81 -0.23
CA LYS A 211 14.15 -27.68 0.75
C LYS A 211 14.84 -29.02 1.02
N THR A 212 14.09 -30.12 0.91
CA THR A 212 14.53 -31.52 0.99
C THR A 212 13.93 -32.31 -0.17
N ALA A 213 14.50 -33.47 -0.50
CA ALA A 213 13.84 -34.46 -1.34
C ALA A 213 12.64 -35.11 -0.60
N PRO A 214 11.57 -35.53 -1.33
CA PRO A 214 10.53 -36.42 -0.83
C PRO A 214 11.08 -37.84 -0.63
N TRP A 215 10.23 -38.72 -0.10
CA TRP A 215 10.58 -40.12 0.18
C TRP A 215 9.99 -41.11 -0.85
N ASP A 216 9.72 -40.65 -2.07
CA ASP A 216 9.24 -41.50 -3.16
C ASP A 216 9.92 -41.19 -4.51
N ASP A 217 9.76 -42.13 -5.45
CA ASP A 217 10.42 -42.13 -6.76
C ASP A 217 9.65 -41.32 -7.84
N THR A 218 8.65 -40.50 -7.47
CA THR A 218 7.82 -39.73 -8.43
C THR A 218 8.57 -38.56 -9.07
N TYR A 219 9.61 -38.06 -8.39
CA TYR A 219 10.43 -36.94 -8.81
C TYR A 219 11.90 -37.33 -8.84
N LEU A 220 12.60 -37.03 -9.94
CA LEU A 220 14.05 -37.16 -10.01
C LEU A 220 14.69 -36.07 -9.13
N PRO A 221 15.43 -36.42 -8.05
CA PRO A 221 15.98 -35.44 -7.13
C PRO A 221 17.33 -34.92 -7.63
N ILE A 222 17.45 -33.61 -7.81
CA ILE A 222 18.73 -32.93 -8.04
C ILE A 222 19.04 -32.11 -6.79
N GLU A 223 20.09 -32.49 -6.06
CA GLU A 223 20.59 -31.73 -4.91
C GLU A 223 21.49 -30.59 -5.35
N LEU A 224 21.09 -29.35 -5.06
CA LEU A 224 21.93 -28.19 -5.26
C LEU A 224 22.85 -28.01 -4.05
N ALA A 225 24.15 -28.27 -4.22
CA ALA A 225 25.20 -28.03 -3.22
C ALA A 225 25.58 -26.53 -3.12
N PRO A 226 26.54 -26.11 -2.27
CA PRO A 226 27.28 -24.84 -2.46
C PRO A 226 27.95 -24.73 -3.84
N LEU A 227 28.55 -23.58 -4.18
CA LEU A 227 29.32 -23.45 -5.42
C LEU A 227 30.67 -24.19 -5.33
N ALA A 228 31.26 -24.51 -6.47
CA ALA A 228 32.68 -24.85 -6.51
C ALA A 228 33.49 -23.62 -6.07
N HIS A 229 34.55 -23.81 -5.27
CA HIS A 229 35.24 -22.70 -4.63
C HIS A 229 35.80 -21.64 -5.62
N GLN A 230 36.22 -22.06 -6.82
CA GLN A 230 36.64 -21.12 -7.88
C GLN A 230 35.46 -20.32 -8.49
N ASP A 231 34.29 -20.96 -8.66
CA ASP A 231 33.06 -20.26 -9.05
C ASP A 231 32.62 -19.27 -7.97
N ALA A 232 32.86 -19.58 -6.70
CA ALA A 232 32.56 -18.71 -5.56
C ALA A 232 33.45 -17.45 -5.56
N ILE A 233 34.75 -17.60 -5.84
CA ILE A 233 35.68 -16.47 -6.04
C ILE A 233 35.28 -15.65 -7.27
N GLN A 234 34.96 -16.30 -8.40
CA GLN A 234 34.51 -15.60 -9.62
C GLN A 234 33.22 -14.81 -9.37
N LEU A 235 32.24 -15.41 -8.68
CA LEU A 235 31.01 -14.73 -8.27
C LEU A 235 31.31 -13.51 -7.41
N PHE A 236 32.24 -13.60 -6.45
CA PHE A 236 32.63 -12.45 -5.65
C PHE A 236 33.23 -11.33 -6.52
N LEU A 237 34.18 -11.64 -7.40
CA LEU A 237 34.86 -10.65 -8.24
C LEU A 237 33.90 -9.97 -9.23
N GLU A 238 33.06 -10.75 -9.93
CA GLU A 238 32.05 -10.21 -10.84
C GLU A 238 31.00 -9.36 -10.10
N THR A 239 30.56 -9.77 -8.92
CA THR A 239 29.51 -9.07 -8.16
C THR A 239 30.03 -7.80 -7.46
N SER A 240 31.30 -7.78 -7.08
CA SER A 240 31.96 -6.59 -6.50
C SER A 240 32.54 -5.63 -7.54
N GLY A 241 32.67 -6.05 -8.80
CA GLY A 241 33.35 -5.28 -9.86
C GLY A 241 34.87 -5.19 -9.67
N MET A 242 35.46 -6.01 -8.79
CA MET A 242 36.89 -5.96 -8.46
C MET A 242 37.76 -6.70 -9.47
N ALA A 243 38.96 -6.17 -9.70
CA ALA A 243 39.97 -6.84 -10.51
C ALA A 243 40.58 -8.04 -9.77
N SER A 244 40.88 -9.10 -10.52
CA SER A 244 41.72 -10.21 -10.08
C SER A 244 43.18 -9.74 -10.01
N ASP A 245 43.65 -9.42 -8.81
CA ASP A 245 45.03 -8.99 -8.56
C ASP A 245 45.66 -9.74 -7.38
N SER A 246 46.99 -9.66 -7.27
CA SER A 246 47.77 -10.42 -6.28
C SER A 246 47.59 -9.98 -4.82
N SER A 247 46.90 -8.86 -4.58
CA SER A 247 46.56 -8.33 -3.27
C SER A 247 45.10 -8.58 -2.88
N SER A 248 44.17 -8.60 -3.84
CA SER A 248 42.76 -8.87 -3.59
C SER A 248 42.48 -10.37 -3.38
N LEU A 249 43.07 -11.24 -4.21
CA LEU A 249 42.73 -12.68 -4.26
C LEU A 249 42.79 -13.40 -2.90
N PRO A 250 43.86 -13.28 -2.07
CA PRO A 250 43.95 -14.03 -0.81
C PRO A 250 42.85 -13.66 0.21
N LEU A 251 42.34 -12.43 0.18
CA LEU A 251 41.25 -12.00 1.04
C LEU A 251 39.89 -12.44 0.50
N VAL A 252 39.72 -12.49 -0.83
CA VAL A 252 38.50 -13.01 -1.48
C VAL A 252 38.36 -14.52 -1.24
N ASP A 253 39.44 -15.28 -1.39
CA ASP A 253 39.56 -16.71 -1.07
C ASP A 253 39.12 -17.00 0.39
N GLN A 254 39.68 -16.26 1.36
CA GLN A 254 39.32 -16.36 2.77
C GLN A 254 37.86 -15.97 3.03
N ILE A 255 37.31 -14.94 2.36
CA ILE A 255 35.90 -14.56 2.47
C ILE A 255 34.97 -15.65 1.92
N CYS A 256 35.29 -16.26 0.77
CA CYS A 256 34.50 -17.33 0.18
C CYS A 256 34.43 -18.57 1.09
N THR A 257 35.56 -18.97 1.68
CA THR A 257 35.63 -20.06 2.68
C THR A 257 34.89 -19.70 3.97
N LEU A 258 35.02 -18.46 4.46
CA LEU A 258 34.28 -17.97 5.64
C LEU A 258 32.77 -17.83 5.40
N LEU A 259 32.30 -18.02 4.17
CA LEU A 259 30.89 -18.05 3.79
C LEU A 259 30.45 -19.42 3.24
N ASP A 260 31.20 -20.49 3.53
CA ASP A 260 30.87 -21.88 3.18
C ASP A 260 30.38 -22.01 1.71
N GLU A 261 31.08 -21.33 0.78
CA GLU A 261 30.80 -21.28 -0.67
C GLU A 261 29.34 -20.91 -1.04
N THR A 262 28.62 -20.24 -0.14
CA THR A 262 27.17 -20.00 -0.24
C THR A 262 26.86 -18.77 -1.11
N PRO A 263 26.24 -18.93 -2.31
CA PRO A 263 26.13 -17.87 -3.31
C PRO A 263 25.45 -16.59 -2.81
N LEU A 264 24.33 -16.73 -2.10
CA LEU A 264 23.58 -15.58 -1.57
C LEU A 264 24.32 -14.82 -0.46
N ALA A 265 25.16 -15.51 0.30
CA ALA A 265 26.00 -14.88 1.32
C ALA A 265 27.16 -14.11 0.67
N ILE A 266 27.77 -14.70 -0.36
CA ILE A 266 28.88 -14.15 -1.12
C ILE A 266 28.44 -12.93 -1.94
N ALA A 267 27.39 -13.05 -2.76
CA ALA A 267 26.94 -12.00 -3.66
C ALA A 267 26.59 -10.69 -2.92
N ARG A 268 25.88 -10.78 -1.79
CA ARG A 268 25.56 -9.61 -0.95
C ARG A 268 26.80 -8.91 -0.41
N LEU A 269 27.72 -9.67 0.18
CA LEU A 269 28.93 -9.10 0.78
C LEU A 269 29.87 -8.54 -0.29
N ALA A 270 29.98 -9.21 -1.44
CA ALA A 270 30.69 -8.72 -2.62
C ALA A 270 30.12 -7.38 -3.10
N LYS A 271 28.79 -7.24 -3.21
CA LYS A 271 28.15 -5.97 -3.57
C LYS A 271 28.37 -4.86 -2.53
N PHE A 272 28.26 -5.19 -1.24
CA PHE A 272 28.51 -4.25 -0.14
C PHE A 272 29.95 -3.72 -0.16
N ILE A 273 30.92 -4.60 -0.45
CA ILE A 273 32.35 -4.26 -0.59
C ILE A 273 32.61 -3.50 -1.90
N GLY A 274 31.96 -3.87 -3.02
CA GLY A 274 32.07 -3.21 -4.32
C GLY A 274 31.58 -1.76 -4.34
N GLN A 275 30.62 -1.42 -3.47
CA GLN A 275 30.20 -0.03 -3.20
C GLN A 275 31.20 0.77 -2.33
N GLY A 276 32.30 0.16 -1.88
CA GLY A 276 33.25 0.79 -0.96
C GLY A 276 32.77 0.91 0.49
N ARG A 277 31.61 0.34 0.85
CA ARG A 277 31.05 0.43 2.21
C ARG A 277 31.79 -0.43 3.24
N LEU A 278 32.63 -1.37 2.79
CA LEU A 278 33.48 -2.21 3.63
C LEU A 278 34.74 -2.61 2.85
N THR A 279 35.90 -2.71 3.52
CA THR A 279 37.14 -3.18 2.90
C THR A 279 37.30 -4.69 3.04
N LEU A 280 38.02 -5.34 2.12
CA LEU A 280 38.27 -6.79 2.14
C LEU A 280 38.84 -7.28 3.49
N GLN A 281 39.82 -6.55 4.06
CA GLN A 281 40.41 -6.91 5.35
C GLN A 281 39.44 -6.72 6.52
N ALA A 282 38.63 -5.65 6.51
CA ALA A 282 37.60 -5.45 7.53
C ALA A 282 36.51 -6.53 7.44
N ALA A 283 36.19 -6.99 6.22
CA ALA A 283 35.24 -8.07 6.00
C ALA A 283 35.74 -9.41 6.56
N VAL A 284 36.99 -9.82 6.27
CA VAL A 284 37.62 -11.01 6.87
C VAL A 284 37.54 -10.95 8.41
N ASN A 285 38.04 -9.87 9.01
CA ASN A 285 38.07 -9.70 10.46
C ASN A 285 36.66 -9.74 11.08
N GLY A 286 35.68 -9.16 10.40
CA GLY A 286 34.28 -9.13 10.84
C GLY A 286 33.59 -10.49 10.73
N LEU A 287 33.80 -11.24 9.65
CA LEU A 287 33.26 -12.59 9.47
C LEU A 287 33.79 -13.56 10.53
N GLU A 288 35.08 -13.50 10.86
CA GLU A 288 35.70 -14.35 11.88
C GLU A 288 35.17 -14.08 13.30
N GLY A 289 34.80 -12.84 13.60
CA GLY A 289 34.21 -12.43 14.88
C GLY A 289 32.76 -12.89 15.08
N ILE A 290 32.00 -13.10 14.00
CA ILE A 290 30.57 -13.43 14.09
C ILE A 290 30.36 -14.93 14.36
N ARG A 291 29.56 -15.22 15.39
CA ARG A 291 29.09 -16.55 15.76
C ARG A 291 27.59 -16.66 15.46
N PRO A 292 27.20 -17.16 14.28
CA PRO A 292 25.79 -17.31 13.92
C PRO A 292 25.09 -18.37 14.80
N PRO A 293 23.79 -18.21 15.12
CA PRO A 293 23.05 -19.14 15.96
C PRO A 293 22.70 -20.47 15.26
N SER A 294 22.60 -20.50 13.93
CA SER A 294 22.30 -21.75 13.20
C SER A 294 23.46 -22.74 13.23
N GLN A 295 23.14 -24.03 13.36
CA GLN A 295 24.09 -25.14 13.19
C GLN A 295 24.22 -25.64 11.74
N ASN A 296 23.36 -25.16 10.83
CA ASN A 296 23.43 -25.52 9.40
C ASN A 296 24.34 -24.54 8.67
N LYS A 297 25.51 -25.01 8.21
CA LYS A 297 26.57 -24.21 7.51
C LYS A 297 26.05 -23.14 6.56
N ILE A 298 25.10 -23.47 5.69
CA ILE A 298 24.61 -22.59 4.62
C ILE A 298 23.79 -21.44 5.22
N GLN A 299 22.89 -21.77 6.16
CA GLN A 299 22.18 -20.76 6.95
C GLN A 299 23.15 -19.96 7.84
N SER A 300 24.15 -20.60 8.45
CA SER A 300 25.20 -19.93 9.24
C SER A 300 25.99 -18.92 8.41
N ALA A 301 26.28 -19.21 7.14
CA ALA A 301 26.96 -18.30 6.22
C ALA A 301 26.09 -17.09 5.83
N ILE A 302 24.79 -17.31 5.58
CA ILE A 302 23.83 -16.23 5.32
C ILE A 302 23.68 -15.33 6.56
N GLU A 303 23.59 -15.92 7.76
CA GLU A 303 23.58 -15.20 9.04
C GLU A 303 24.87 -14.42 9.29
N ARG A 304 26.03 -14.99 8.96
CA ARG A 304 27.35 -14.35 9.11
C ARG A 304 27.54 -13.17 8.16
N SER A 305 27.19 -13.35 6.89
CA SER A 305 27.21 -12.28 5.86
C SER A 305 26.22 -11.16 6.20
N PHE A 306 24.96 -11.49 6.48
CA PHE A 306 23.94 -10.50 6.83
C PHE A 306 24.28 -9.76 8.13
N GLY A 307 24.75 -10.47 9.17
CA GLY A 307 25.13 -9.86 10.44
C GLY A 307 26.28 -8.84 10.30
N LEU A 308 27.27 -9.13 9.44
CA LEU A 308 28.36 -8.21 9.12
C LEU A 308 27.89 -6.99 8.34
N ILE A 309 27.01 -7.18 7.36
CA ILE A 309 26.43 -6.08 6.60
C ILE A 309 25.59 -5.18 7.53
N TYR A 310 24.75 -5.78 8.37
CA TYR A 310 23.82 -5.07 9.27
C TYR A 310 24.52 -4.15 10.27
N THR A 311 25.73 -4.47 10.73
CA THR A 311 26.50 -3.56 11.60
C THR A 311 27.02 -2.31 10.88
N HIS A 312 27.10 -2.34 9.54
CA HIS A 312 27.57 -1.25 8.66
C HIS A 312 26.44 -0.55 7.88
N LEU A 313 25.18 -0.90 8.15
CA LEU A 313 24.01 -0.14 7.70
C LEU A 313 23.78 1.10 8.56
N MET A 314 23.26 2.17 7.98
CA MET A 314 22.82 3.36 8.70
C MET A 314 21.52 3.07 9.50
N PRO A 315 21.16 3.83 10.55
CA PRO A 315 19.96 3.57 11.35
C PRO A 315 18.66 3.46 10.53
N GLU A 316 18.52 4.34 9.55
CA GLU A 316 17.37 4.51 8.66
C GLU A 316 17.25 3.29 7.72
N GLU A 317 18.38 2.82 7.20
CA GLU A 317 18.44 1.58 6.41
C GLU A 317 18.00 0.35 7.22
N ARG A 318 18.35 0.29 8.51
CA ARG A 318 17.92 -0.81 9.40
C ARG A 318 16.41 -0.73 9.68
N GLU A 319 15.86 0.47 9.82
CA GLU A 319 14.42 0.70 9.98
C GLU A 319 13.64 0.32 8.72
N MET A 320 14.08 0.75 7.53
CA MET A 320 13.50 0.32 6.24
C MET A 320 13.50 -1.21 6.10
N LEU A 321 14.58 -1.90 6.47
CA LEU A 321 14.64 -3.36 6.46
C LEU A 321 13.69 -4.00 7.49
N ALA A 322 13.55 -3.44 8.68
CA ALA A 322 12.59 -3.90 9.69
C ALA A 322 11.13 -3.74 9.22
N ALA A 323 10.82 -2.62 8.54
CA ALA A 323 9.53 -2.37 7.92
C ALA A 323 9.19 -3.38 6.81
N VAL A 324 10.13 -3.67 5.91
CA VAL A 324 9.94 -4.69 4.85
C VAL A 324 9.84 -6.10 5.42
N ALA A 325 10.63 -6.44 6.45
CA ALA A 325 10.56 -7.73 7.13
C ALA A 325 9.24 -7.93 7.93
N ALA A 326 8.58 -6.82 8.31
CA ALA A 326 7.28 -6.87 8.94
C ALA A 326 6.16 -7.28 7.97
N ALA A 327 6.29 -7.04 6.67
CA ALA A 327 5.30 -7.42 5.67
C ALA A 327 5.33 -8.92 5.34
N PRO A 328 4.19 -9.65 5.35
CA PRO A 328 4.19 -11.10 5.12
C PRO A 328 4.24 -11.51 3.64
N GLY A 329 3.80 -10.67 2.70
CA GLY A 329 3.86 -10.95 1.26
C GLY A 329 5.24 -10.72 0.63
N VAL A 330 5.41 -11.07 -0.65
CA VAL A 330 6.70 -10.94 -1.38
C VAL A 330 7.25 -9.52 -1.29
N SER A 331 6.34 -8.56 -1.42
CA SER A 331 6.66 -7.18 -1.69
C SER A 331 5.72 -6.21 -1.01
N VAL A 332 6.26 -5.04 -0.72
CA VAL A 332 5.53 -3.88 -0.22
C VAL A 332 5.55 -2.77 -1.25
N ASP A 333 4.51 -1.96 -1.26
CA ASP A 333 4.48 -0.74 -2.07
C ASP A 333 5.53 0.25 -1.57
N ARG A 334 6.20 0.93 -2.52
CA ARG A 334 7.22 1.94 -2.20
C ARG A 334 6.63 3.13 -1.44
N SER A 335 5.47 3.64 -1.84
CA SER A 335 4.85 4.79 -1.18
C SER A 335 4.43 4.50 0.27
N TRP A 336 4.04 3.26 0.58
CA TRP A 336 3.78 2.85 1.96
C TRP A 336 5.07 2.87 2.81
N LEU A 337 6.18 2.31 2.30
CA LEU A 337 7.46 2.36 3.00
C LEU A 337 7.93 3.80 3.24
N GLU A 338 7.92 4.62 2.19
CA GLU A 338 8.33 6.03 2.26
C GLU A 338 7.44 6.80 3.25
N SER A 339 6.13 6.52 3.29
CA SER A 339 5.22 7.10 4.29
C SER A 339 5.50 6.70 5.75
N MET A 340 6.16 5.56 5.98
CA MET A 340 6.64 5.18 7.32
C MET A 340 8.03 5.74 7.64
N ALA A 341 8.91 5.85 6.64
CA ALA A 341 10.24 6.45 6.75
C ALA A 341 10.21 8.00 6.67
N GLY A 342 9.12 8.62 7.14
CA GLY A 342 8.98 10.09 7.19
C GLY A 342 8.90 10.83 5.85
N GLY A 343 8.91 10.12 4.72
CA GLY A 343 9.02 10.69 3.38
C GLY A 343 10.42 10.63 2.77
N GLU A 344 11.39 9.96 3.40
CA GLU A 344 12.65 9.62 2.74
C GLU A 344 12.40 8.72 1.52
N GLN A 345 13.03 9.04 0.38
CA GLN A 345 13.10 8.12 -0.75
C GLN A 345 13.71 6.78 -0.31
N ILE A 346 13.21 5.69 -0.88
CA ILE A 346 13.85 4.38 -0.71
C ILE A 346 15.32 4.45 -1.13
N SER A 347 16.21 4.19 -0.18
CA SER A 347 17.66 4.16 -0.39
C SER A 347 18.05 3.20 -1.52
N GLU A 348 18.52 3.76 -2.65
CA GLU A 348 19.11 2.99 -3.75
C GLU A 348 20.25 2.08 -3.26
N ALA A 349 20.92 2.44 -2.15
CA ALA A 349 21.98 1.61 -1.58
C ALA A 349 21.45 0.24 -1.10
N LEU A 350 20.27 0.17 -0.47
CA LEU A 350 19.67 -1.10 -0.02
C LEU A 350 19.30 -2.04 -1.17
N GLU A 351 18.87 -1.48 -2.29
CA GLU A 351 18.61 -2.23 -3.53
C GLU A 351 19.93 -2.67 -4.19
N ALA A 352 20.90 -1.76 -4.27
CA ALA A 352 22.19 -2.01 -4.87
C ALA A 352 23.04 -3.03 -4.09
N VAL A 353 22.79 -3.26 -2.79
CA VAL A 353 23.40 -4.34 -1.99
C VAL A 353 22.61 -5.66 -1.94
N GLU A 354 21.48 -5.78 -2.65
CA GLU A 354 20.61 -6.98 -2.65
C GLU A 354 20.11 -7.44 -1.27
N LEU A 355 19.95 -6.48 -0.34
CA LEU A 355 19.10 -6.68 0.83
C LEU A 355 17.63 -6.48 0.47
N LEU A 356 17.36 -5.53 -0.43
CA LEU A 356 16.08 -5.31 -1.10
C LEU A 356 16.26 -5.49 -2.62
N GLN A 357 15.16 -5.74 -3.33
CA GLN A 357 15.12 -5.87 -4.79
C GLN A 357 13.92 -5.10 -5.35
N ALA A 358 14.16 -4.11 -6.20
CA ALA A 358 13.08 -3.40 -6.86
C ALA A 358 12.35 -4.28 -7.91
N ASN A 359 11.03 -4.32 -7.76
CA ASN A 359 10.07 -4.74 -8.76
C ASN A 359 9.05 -3.59 -8.92
N SER A 360 9.56 -2.45 -9.39
CA SER A 360 8.89 -1.13 -9.38
C SER A 360 7.42 -1.21 -9.80
N PRO A 361 6.47 -0.63 -9.03
CA PRO A 361 6.67 0.28 -7.89
C PRO A 361 6.97 -0.40 -6.53
N ARG A 362 7.16 -1.72 -6.47
CA ARG A 362 7.21 -2.48 -5.22
C ARG A 362 8.62 -2.96 -4.86
N LEU A 363 8.92 -3.13 -3.57
CA LEU A 363 10.17 -3.73 -3.09
C LEU A 363 9.98 -5.16 -2.61
N ARG A 364 10.89 -6.06 -2.98
CA ARG A 364 10.99 -7.43 -2.47
C ARG A 364 12.15 -7.59 -1.49
N MET A 365 11.98 -8.45 -0.49
CA MET A 365 13.07 -8.93 0.38
C MET A 365 13.12 -10.46 0.32
N HIS A 366 14.32 -11.01 0.15
CA HIS A 366 14.53 -12.46 0.13
C HIS A 366 14.16 -13.08 1.48
N ASP A 367 13.41 -14.20 1.47
CA ASP A 367 12.81 -14.78 2.68
C ASP A 367 13.84 -15.14 3.76
N SER A 368 15.05 -15.60 3.39
CA SER A 368 16.12 -15.85 4.37
C SER A 368 16.56 -14.61 5.16
N ILE A 369 16.42 -13.38 4.61
CA ILE A 369 16.61 -12.15 5.40
C ILE A 369 15.42 -11.94 6.32
N LYS A 370 14.18 -12.12 5.84
CA LYS A 370 12.97 -11.99 6.66
C LYS A 370 13.03 -12.91 7.87
N GLN A 371 13.44 -14.17 7.70
CA GLN A 371 13.64 -15.13 8.79
C GLN A 371 14.63 -14.62 9.84
N ILE A 372 15.78 -14.05 9.42
CA ILE A 372 16.80 -13.50 10.34
C ILE A 372 16.32 -12.21 11.03
N LEU A 373 15.57 -11.36 10.32
CA LEU A 373 15.05 -10.10 10.85
C LEU A 373 13.82 -10.25 11.75
N ASN A 374 13.06 -11.35 11.66
CA ASN A 374 11.77 -11.56 12.34
C ASN A 374 11.80 -12.40 13.66
N PRO A 375 12.80 -12.33 14.58
CA PRO A 375 12.77 -13.08 15.83
C PRO A 375 11.92 -12.37 16.89
N GLY A 376 10.63 -12.18 16.61
CA GLY A 376 9.61 -11.78 17.60
C GLY A 376 9.77 -10.40 18.26
N LYS A 377 10.64 -9.52 17.74
CA LYS A 377 10.88 -8.15 18.25
C LYS A 377 9.61 -7.29 18.22
N ASP A 378 9.49 -6.34 19.14
CA ASP A 378 8.30 -5.49 19.26
C ASP A 378 8.20 -4.44 18.13
N ASP A 379 9.32 -3.90 17.66
CA ASP A 379 9.37 -2.93 16.55
C ASP A 379 8.69 -3.51 15.28
N ILE A 380 8.96 -4.78 14.97
CA ILE A 380 8.38 -5.49 13.82
C ILE A 380 6.89 -5.76 14.01
N LYS A 381 6.41 -5.91 15.25
CA LYS A 381 4.96 -5.97 15.54
C LYS A 381 4.32 -4.59 15.31
N ASN A 382 5.04 -3.50 15.57
CA ASN A 382 4.58 -2.14 15.34
C ASN A 382 4.50 -1.85 13.83
N TYR A 383 5.55 -2.13 13.04
CA TYR A 383 5.48 -1.98 11.58
C TYR A 383 4.42 -2.90 10.94
N ARG A 384 4.24 -4.14 11.43
CA ARG A 384 3.17 -5.03 10.94
C ARG A 384 1.78 -4.52 11.32
N ALA A 385 1.62 -3.88 12.48
CA ALA A 385 0.39 -3.20 12.86
C ALA A 385 0.13 -1.93 12.02
N SER A 386 1.18 -1.22 11.60
CA SER A 386 1.09 -0.08 10.67
C SER A 386 0.66 -0.53 9.27
N LEU A 387 1.27 -1.59 8.72
CA LEU A 387 0.84 -2.19 7.46
C LEU A 387 -0.61 -2.70 7.54
N LEU A 388 -0.98 -3.35 8.65
CA LEU A 388 -2.36 -3.78 8.89
C LEU A 388 -3.31 -2.58 8.87
N LYS A 389 -2.98 -1.48 9.55
CA LYS A 389 -3.77 -0.24 9.53
C LYS A 389 -3.94 0.28 8.10
N HIS A 390 -2.83 0.49 7.38
CA HIS A 390 -2.81 0.99 6.00
C HIS A 390 -3.69 0.13 5.07
N LEU A 391 -3.45 -1.18 5.01
CA LEU A 391 -4.23 -2.06 4.12
C LEU A 391 -5.68 -2.22 4.58
N THR A 392 -6.02 -2.08 5.87
CA THR A 392 -7.42 -2.03 6.32
C THR A 392 -8.14 -0.73 5.96
N THR A 393 -7.41 0.33 5.58
CA THR A 393 -7.96 1.56 4.99
C THR A 393 -8.07 1.45 3.46
N GLU A 394 -7.01 0.99 2.78
CA GLU A 394 -6.96 0.99 1.31
C GLU A 394 -7.71 -0.18 0.66
N ALA A 395 -7.58 -1.41 1.17
CA ALA A 395 -8.15 -2.58 0.52
C ALA A 395 -9.68 -2.55 0.37
N PRO A 396 -10.48 -2.05 1.33
CA PRO A 396 -11.93 -1.90 1.14
C PRO A 396 -12.30 -0.92 0.03
N ASN A 397 -11.55 0.18 -0.10
CA ASN A 397 -11.77 1.19 -1.14
C ASN A 397 -11.38 0.66 -2.52
N ARG A 398 -10.32 -0.16 -2.59
CA ARG A 398 -9.79 -0.79 -3.80
C ARG A 398 -10.29 -2.22 -4.05
N ALA A 399 -11.41 -2.62 -3.42
CA ALA A 399 -11.95 -3.99 -3.49
C ALA A 399 -12.37 -4.47 -4.90
N ARG A 400 -12.50 -3.56 -5.88
CA ARG A 400 -12.74 -3.87 -7.30
C ARG A 400 -11.51 -3.70 -8.20
N ASP A 401 -10.39 -3.23 -7.65
CA ASP A 401 -9.12 -3.09 -8.37
C ASP A 401 -8.36 -4.42 -8.31
N PHE A 402 -8.57 -5.25 -9.33
CA PHE A 402 -7.93 -6.56 -9.43
C PHE A 402 -6.42 -6.47 -9.70
N GLY A 403 -5.89 -5.31 -10.11
CA GLY A 403 -4.44 -5.09 -10.18
C GLY A 403 -3.85 -4.98 -8.79
N TYR A 404 -4.33 -4.00 -8.02
CA TYR A 404 -3.96 -3.80 -6.61
C TYR A 404 -4.15 -5.07 -5.77
N MET A 405 -5.27 -5.79 -5.93
CA MET A 405 -5.51 -7.03 -5.20
C MET A 405 -4.59 -8.18 -5.61
N THR A 406 -4.03 -8.18 -6.82
CA THR A 406 -2.97 -9.13 -7.20
C THR A 406 -1.65 -8.75 -6.52
N ASP A 407 -1.28 -7.47 -6.54
CA ASP A 407 -0.02 -6.97 -5.97
C ASP A 407 0.05 -7.07 -4.43
N GLU A 408 -1.08 -6.91 -3.74
CA GLU A 408 -1.20 -6.99 -2.27
C GLU A 408 -1.62 -8.37 -1.73
N LEU A 409 -1.94 -9.35 -2.59
CA LEU A 409 -2.55 -10.63 -2.17
C LEU A 409 -1.82 -11.29 -0.99
N GLY A 410 -0.49 -11.47 -1.13
CA GLY A 410 0.34 -12.09 -0.10
C GLY A 410 0.41 -11.29 1.21
N ASN A 411 0.33 -9.96 1.14
CA ASN A 411 0.26 -9.11 2.34
C ASN A 411 -1.10 -9.26 3.02
N ILE A 412 -2.19 -9.17 2.26
CA ILE A 412 -3.56 -9.26 2.76
C ILE A 412 -3.80 -10.63 3.42
N LEU A 413 -3.48 -11.74 2.75
CA LEU A 413 -3.66 -13.09 3.30
C LEU A 413 -2.84 -13.31 4.58
N GLY A 414 -1.56 -12.93 4.59
CA GLY A 414 -0.70 -13.05 5.77
C GLY A 414 -1.12 -12.14 6.93
N LEU A 415 -1.69 -10.96 6.65
CA LEU A 415 -2.20 -10.05 7.66
C LEU A 415 -3.56 -10.48 8.23
N ILE A 416 -4.44 -11.09 7.43
CA ILE A 416 -5.66 -11.76 7.92
C ILE A 416 -5.27 -12.86 8.91
N GLN A 417 -4.30 -13.70 8.56
CA GLN A 417 -3.80 -14.78 9.43
C GLN A 417 -3.15 -14.23 10.71
N TRP A 418 -2.28 -13.22 10.62
CA TRP A 418 -1.64 -12.59 11.78
C TRP A 418 -2.62 -11.84 12.68
N ALA A 419 -3.63 -11.17 12.09
CA ALA A 419 -4.69 -10.51 12.83
C ALA A 419 -5.52 -11.53 13.63
N ALA A 420 -5.85 -12.69 13.05
CA ALA A 420 -6.52 -13.77 13.77
C ALA A 420 -5.64 -14.32 14.92
N GLN A 421 -4.36 -14.61 14.66
CA GLN A 421 -3.40 -15.08 15.67
C GLN A 421 -3.20 -14.08 16.83
N THR A 422 -3.38 -12.78 16.58
CA THR A 422 -3.25 -11.71 17.59
C THR A 422 -4.57 -11.20 18.14
N GLY A 423 -5.70 -11.87 17.86
CA GLY A 423 -7.02 -11.52 18.37
C GLY A 423 -7.63 -10.23 17.81
N ARG A 424 -7.08 -9.69 16.71
CA ARG A 424 -7.52 -8.48 16.01
C ARG A 424 -8.71 -8.76 15.08
N TRP A 425 -9.74 -9.41 15.61
CA TRP A 425 -10.85 -10.00 14.85
C TRP A 425 -11.55 -9.02 13.89
N SER A 426 -11.71 -7.75 14.27
CA SER A 426 -12.31 -6.73 13.40
C SER A 426 -11.50 -6.51 12.11
N ASN A 427 -10.16 -6.56 12.17
CA ASN A 427 -9.31 -6.41 10.98
C ASN A 427 -9.36 -7.66 10.07
N VAL A 428 -9.54 -8.86 10.66
CA VAL A 428 -9.79 -10.11 9.91
C VAL A 428 -11.04 -9.98 9.04
N VAL A 429 -12.12 -9.42 9.60
CA VAL A 429 -13.39 -9.19 8.89
C VAL A 429 -13.22 -8.15 7.78
N VAL A 430 -12.58 -7.00 8.08
CA VAL A 430 -12.40 -5.92 7.10
C VAL A 430 -11.59 -6.38 5.89
N LEU A 431 -10.41 -6.98 6.11
CA LEU A 431 -9.58 -7.48 5.01
C LEU A 431 -10.22 -8.68 4.30
N GLY A 432 -10.83 -9.61 5.05
CA GLY A 432 -11.50 -10.78 4.48
C GLY A 432 -12.67 -10.41 3.57
N LYS A 433 -13.48 -9.41 3.94
CA LYS A 433 -14.54 -8.86 3.08
C LYS A 433 -14.00 -8.03 1.90
N ALA A 434 -12.86 -7.36 2.05
CA ALA A 434 -12.25 -6.59 0.97
C ALA A 434 -11.70 -7.47 -0.16
N VAL A 435 -11.07 -8.61 0.20
CA VAL A 435 -10.43 -9.52 -0.78
C VAL A 435 -11.39 -10.54 -1.39
N ASP A 436 -12.55 -10.78 -0.77
CA ASP A 436 -13.59 -11.73 -1.20
C ASP A 436 -13.98 -11.62 -2.70
N PRO A 437 -14.25 -10.43 -3.27
CA PRO A 437 -14.63 -10.33 -4.68
C PRO A 437 -13.49 -10.73 -5.63
N TYR A 438 -12.24 -10.48 -5.23
CA TYR A 438 -11.05 -10.87 -5.99
C TYR A 438 -10.84 -12.39 -5.94
N LEU A 439 -10.87 -13.01 -4.75
CA LEU A 439 -10.70 -14.46 -4.61
C LEU A 439 -11.81 -15.24 -5.34
N THR A 440 -13.05 -14.75 -5.24
CA THR A 440 -14.19 -15.29 -6.00
C THR A 440 -13.97 -15.14 -7.50
N GLY A 441 -13.70 -13.91 -7.97
CA GLY A 441 -13.62 -13.59 -9.40
C GLY A 441 -12.38 -14.13 -10.12
N LYS A 442 -11.32 -14.47 -9.39
CA LYS A 442 -10.14 -15.19 -9.89
C LYS A 442 -10.25 -16.70 -9.75
N GLY A 443 -11.22 -17.20 -9.00
CA GLY A 443 -11.32 -18.62 -8.70
C GLY A 443 -10.12 -19.15 -7.90
N LEU A 444 -9.78 -18.47 -6.81
CA LEU A 444 -8.75 -18.88 -5.84
C LEU A 444 -9.46 -19.51 -4.62
N TRP A 445 -9.94 -20.74 -4.78
CA TRP A 445 -10.92 -21.39 -3.91
C TRP A 445 -10.31 -21.96 -2.63
N ASP A 446 -9.04 -22.35 -2.66
CA ASP A 446 -8.35 -22.83 -1.46
C ASP A 446 -7.99 -21.61 -0.58
N ALA A 447 -7.48 -20.53 -1.18
CA ALA A 447 -7.31 -19.24 -0.50
C ALA A 447 -8.63 -18.64 0.02
N TRP A 448 -9.72 -18.73 -0.75
CA TRP A 448 -11.05 -18.25 -0.33
C TRP A 448 -11.60 -19.06 0.84
N GLU A 449 -11.47 -20.39 0.84
CA GLU A 449 -11.83 -21.23 1.99
C GLU A 449 -11.01 -20.85 3.25
N ALA A 450 -9.70 -20.61 3.10
CA ALA A 450 -8.85 -20.18 4.22
C ALA A 450 -9.29 -18.82 4.81
N VAL A 451 -9.54 -17.82 3.96
CA VAL A 451 -10.02 -16.48 4.41
C VAL A 451 -11.39 -16.57 5.06
N LEU A 452 -12.35 -17.26 4.44
CA LEU A 452 -13.71 -17.34 4.95
C LEU A 452 -13.81 -18.08 6.29
N ASN A 453 -13.00 -19.13 6.51
CA ASN A 453 -12.92 -19.79 7.80
C ASN A 453 -12.37 -18.86 8.90
N LEU A 454 -11.40 -17.99 8.59
CA LEU A 454 -10.90 -16.97 9.52
C LEU A 454 -11.94 -15.87 9.78
N VAL A 455 -12.72 -15.45 8.77
CA VAL A 455 -13.84 -14.49 8.96
C VAL A 455 -14.98 -15.10 9.79
N LEU A 456 -15.29 -16.39 9.61
CA LEU A 456 -16.27 -17.11 10.43
C LEU A 456 -15.82 -17.14 11.90
N ALA A 457 -14.57 -17.55 12.17
CA ALA A 457 -13.98 -17.55 13.50
C ALA A 457 -13.92 -16.13 14.12
N ALA A 458 -13.69 -15.09 13.31
CA ALA A 458 -13.78 -13.70 13.76
C ALA A 458 -15.21 -13.32 14.16
N GLY A 459 -16.22 -13.70 13.37
CA GLY A 459 -17.63 -13.52 13.72
C GLY A 459 -18.05 -14.26 14.99
N GLU A 460 -17.51 -15.45 15.25
CA GLU A 460 -17.71 -16.19 16.51
C GLU A 460 -17.08 -15.46 17.71
N ASN A 461 -15.83 -15.01 17.59
CA ASN A 461 -15.12 -14.30 18.66
C ASN A 461 -15.71 -12.92 18.96
N LEU A 462 -16.15 -12.19 17.93
CA LEU A 462 -16.88 -10.92 18.06
C LEU A 462 -18.34 -11.11 18.53
N LYS A 463 -18.85 -12.35 18.48
CA LYS A 463 -20.26 -12.73 18.72
C LYS A 463 -21.24 -12.07 17.73
N ASP A 464 -20.73 -11.71 16.56
CA ASP A 464 -21.50 -11.13 15.47
C ASP A 464 -22.10 -12.24 14.60
N GLN A 465 -23.39 -12.48 14.78
CA GLN A 465 -24.12 -13.49 14.04
C GLN A 465 -24.37 -13.11 12.57
N ALA A 466 -24.33 -11.82 12.21
CA ALA A 466 -24.46 -11.39 10.82
C ALA A 466 -23.18 -11.69 10.01
N ILE A 467 -22.01 -11.51 10.63
CA ILE A 467 -20.71 -11.92 10.07
C ILE A 467 -20.65 -13.45 9.95
N GLN A 468 -21.07 -14.19 10.98
CA GLN A 468 -21.16 -15.66 10.90
C GLN A 468 -22.08 -16.12 9.75
N ALA A 469 -23.27 -15.52 9.63
CA ALA A 469 -24.23 -15.83 8.57
C ALA A 469 -23.71 -15.47 7.17
N TRP A 470 -22.99 -14.36 7.03
CA TRP A 470 -22.31 -13.97 5.79
C TRP A 470 -21.22 -14.98 5.43
N ALA A 471 -20.32 -15.33 6.35
CA ALA A 471 -19.23 -16.29 6.09
C ALA A 471 -19.76 -17.70 5.76
N LEU A 472 -20.80 -18.16 6.45
CA LEU A 472 -21.49 -19.42 6.13
C LEU A 472 -22.16 -19.39 4.74
N HIS A 473 -22.73 -18.24 4.34
CA HIS A 473 -23.29 -18.06 3.00
C HIS A 473 -22.20 -18.06 1.91
N GLN A 474 -21.08 -17.39 2.13
CA GLN A 474 -19.94 -17.41 1.22
C GLN A 474 -19.34 -18.82 1.10
N LEU A 475 -19.08 -19.51 2.22
CA LEU A 475 -18.60 -20.90 2.22
C LEU A 475 -19.60 -21.84 1.50
N GLY A 476 -20.90 -21.65 1.72
CA GLY A 476 -21.93 -22.40 1.01
C GLY A 476 -21.88 -22.18 -0.50
N SER A 477 -21.66 -20.94 -0.94
CA SER A 477 -21.53 -20.57 -2.35
C SER A 477 -20.21 -21.05 -2.96
N ARG A 478 -19.11 -21.05 -2.20
CA ARG A 478 -17.82 -21.68 -2.53
C ARG A 478 -17.99 -23.18 -2.76
N GLU A 479 -18.78 -23.87 -1.93
CA GLU A 479 -19.03 -25.30 -2.12
C GLU A 479 -19.96 -25.61 -3.32
N ILE A 480 -20.79 -24.66 -3.79
CA ILE A 480 -21.38 -24.73 -5.15
C ILE A 480 -20.24 -24.59 -6.18
N GLY A 481 -19.37 -23.59 -5.99
CA GLY A 481 -18.13 -23.32 -6.73
C GLY A 481 -17.26 -24.54 -7.04
N VAL A 482 -17.11 -25.44 -6.07
CA VAL A 482 -16.30 -26.67 -6.16
C VAL A 482 -17.16 -27.91 -6.50
N GLY A 483 -18.46 -27.75 -6.74
CA GLY A 483 -19.39 -28.84 -7.07
C GLY A 483 -19.78 -29.73 -5.89
N ARG A 484 -19.45 -29.35 -4.66
CA ARG A 484 -19.70 -30.09 -3.41
C ARG A 484 -21.11 -29.82 -2.85
N ILE A 485 -22.12 -30.01 -3.70
CA ILE A 485 -23.53 -29.66 -3.41
C ILE A 485 -24.05 -30.14 -2.03
N PRO A 486 -23.76 -31.37 -1.54
CA PRO A 486 -24.23 -31.81 -0.22
C PRO A 486 -23.64 -31.03 0.97
N GLN A 487 -22.49 -30.35 0.78
CA GLN A 487 -21.88 -29.48 1.79
C GLN A 487 -22.40 -28.04 1.64
N ALA A 488 -22.55 -27.56 0.40
CA ALA A 488 -23.20 -26.27 0.10
C ALA A 488 -24.59 -26.16 0.77
N ILE A 489 -25.43 -27.20 0.63
CA ILE A 489 -26.77 -27.22 1.25
C ILE A 489 -26.69 -27.06 2.77
N LYS A 490 -25.76 -27.73 3.48
CA LYS A 490 -25.63 -27.62 4.95
C LYS A 490 -25.26 -26.19 5.36
N LEU A 491 -24.28 -25.60 4.67
CA LEU A 491 -23.76 -24.27 4.97
C LEU A 491 -24.81 -23.19 4.69
N LEU A 492 -25.48 -23.25 3.53
CA LEU A 492 -26.55 -22.31 3.18
C LEU A 492 -27.79 -22.47 4.06
N VAL A 493 -28.19 -23.69 4.44
CA VAL A 493 -29.29 -23.89 5.41
C VAL A 493 -28.92 -23.34 6.79
N HIS A 494 -27.65 -23.46 7.22
CA HIS A 494 -27.19 -22.85 8.46
C HIS A 494 -27.23 -21.32 8.39
N ALA A 495 -26.65 -20.73 7.33
CA ALA A 495 -26.68 -19.29 7.09
C ALA A 495 -28.12 -18.74 7.07
N LEU A 496 -29.04 -19.42 6.38
CA LEU A 496 -30.44 -18.99 6.28
C LEU A 496 -31.12 -18.94 7.66
N ARG A 497 -30.93 -19.95 8.50
CA ARG A 497 -31.47 -19.96 9.87
C ARG A 497 -30.98 -18.78 10.71
N VAL A 498 -29.70 -18.42 10.58
CA VAL A 498 -29.13 -17.27 11.31
C VAL A 498 -29.66 -15.95 10.75
N ARG A 499 -29.75 -15.79 9.43
CA ARG A 499 -30.33 -14.57 8.81
C ARG A 499 -31.81 -14.39 9.17
N ASP A 500 -32.61 -15.45 9.14
CA ASP A 500 -34.02 -15.40 9.54
C ASP A 500 -34.19 -15.11 11.05
N ALA A 501 -33.28 -15.60 11.91
CA ALA A 501 -33.28 -15.26 13.34
C ALA A 501 -32.89 -13.79 13.61
N LEU A 502 -32.06 -13.19 12.76
CA LEU A 502 -31.68 -11.77 12.80
C LEU A 502 -32.69 -10.83 12.15
N GLY A 503 -33.60 -11.36 11.32
CA GLY A 503 -34.50 -10.56 10.50
C GLY A 503 -33.84 -9.94 9.26
N ASP A 504 -32.66 -10.41 8.87
CA ASP A 504 -31.94 -10.03 7.62
C ASP A 504 -32.69 -10.58 6.41
N ARG A 505 -33.71 -9.85 5.95
CA ARG A 505 -34.61 -10.28 4.87
C ARG A 505 -33.88 -10.41 3.53
N ASP A 506 -33.02 -9.45 3.23
CA ASP A 506 -32.36 -9.33 1.93
C ASP A 506 -31.24 -10.37 1.80
N GLY A 507 -30.41 -10.52 2.83
CA GLY A 507 -29.46 -11.63 2.90
C GLY A 507 -30.15 -13.00 2.97
N ALA A 508 -31.29 -13.12 3.64
CA ALA A 508 -32.06 -14.38 3.63
C ALA A 508 -32.67 -14.68 2.25
N ALA A 509 -33.02 -13.66 1.46
CA ALA A 509 -33.41 -13.83 0.06
C ALA A 509 -32.24 -14.35 -0.79
N TYR A 510 -31.03 -13.79 -0.64
CA TYR A 510 -29.82 -14.24 -1.34
C TYR A 510 -29.49 -15.71 -0.99
N THR A 511 -29.57 -16.09 0.29
CA THR A 511 -29.34 -17.50 0.69
C THR A 511 -30.41 -18.45 0.17
N ARG A 512 -31.69 -18.02 0.12
CA ARG A 512 -32.77 -18.80 -0.49
C ARG A 512 -32.58 -18.97 -2.00
N HIS A 513 -32.10 -17.94 -2.71
CA HIS A 513 -31.80 -18.03 -4.14
C HIS A 513 -30.75 -19.11 -4.40
N ASN A 514 -29.60 -19.07 -3.74
CA ASN A 514 -28.55 -20.08 -3.92
C ASN A 514 -29.01 -21.50 -3.53
N LEU A 515 -29.89 -21.65 -2.52
CA LEU A 515 -30.53 -22.93 -2.20
C LEU A 515 -31.48 -23.42 -3.30
N ASN A 516 -32.32 -22.55 -3.85
CA ASN A 516 -33.30 -22.90 -4.87
C ASN A 516 -32.66 -23.38 -6.20
N LEU A 517 -31.40 -23.02 -6.46
CA LEU A 517 -30.64 -23.47 -7.64
C LEU A 517 -30.09 -24.89 -7.52
N ILE A 518 -29.88 -25.38 -6.28
CA ILE A 518 -29.20 -26.65 -5.99
C ILE A 518 -30.12 -27.70 -5.35
N LEU A 519 -31.32 -27.30 -4.94
CA LEU A 519 -32.39 -28.21 -4.51
C LEU A 519 -33.20 -28.70 -5.73
N PRO A 520 -33.61 -29.98 -5.78
CA PRO A 520 -34.45 -30.47 -6.87
C PRO A 520 -35.84 -29.81 -6.83
N PRO A 521 -36.50 -29.61 -8.00
CA PRO A 521 -37.83 -29.02 -8.05
C PRO A 521 -38.83 -29.86 -7.25
N SER A 522 -39.58 -29.22 -6.35
CA SER A 522 -40.52 -29.89 -5.46
C SER A 522 -41.73 -30.41 -6.23
N ASN A 523 -41.79 -31.74 -6.42
CA ASN A 523 -43.06 -32.41 -6.70
C ASN A 523 -44.02 -32.26 -5.51
N ASP A 524 -45.31 -32.33 -5.81
CA ASP A 524 -46.38 -31.71 -5.01
C ASP A 524 -46.59 -32.30 -3.59
N LYS A 525 -47.22 -31.48 -2.74
CA LYS A 525 -47.85 -31.72 -1.43
C LYS A 525 -47.66 -33.09 -0.74
N SER A 526 -47.24 -32.97 0.53
CA SER A 526 -47.37 -33.92 1.67
C SER A 526 -46.33 -35.06 1.78
N GLU A 527 -45.63 -35.09 2.92
CA GLU A 527 -45.97 -36.01 4.01
C GLU A 527 -45.53 -35.46 5.39
N LYS A 528 -45.90 -36.15 6.47
CA LYS A 528 -46.01 -35.62 7.85
C LYS A 528 -44.66 -35.45 8.57
N GLU A 529 -44.62 -34.47 9.46
CA GLU A 529 -43.64 -34.39 10.55
C GLU A 529 -43.74 -35.61 11.50
N PRO A 530 -42.62 -36.15 12.01
CA PRO A 530 -42.61 -37.02 13.18
C PRO A 530 -43.02 -36.24 14.44
N ARG A 531 -43.88 -36.83 15.28
CA ARG A 531 -44.38 -36.19 16.50
C ARG A 531 -43.34 -36.19 17.61
N GLU A 532 -43.09 -35.04 18.24
CA GLU A 532 -42.55 -34.99 19.60
C GLU A 532 -43.66 -35.25 20.65
N PRO A 533 -43.36 -35.90 21.79
CA PRO A 533 -44.32 -36.12 22.87
C PRO A 533 -44.47 -34.88 23.78
N SER A 534 -45.59 -34.19 23.57
CA SER A 534 -46.23 -33.15 24.40
C SER A 534 -45.94 -33.12 25.92
N GLY A 535 -45.81 -31.91 26.47
CA GLY A 535 -46.15 -31.57 27.87
C GLY A 535 -44.95 -31.24 28.77
N GLY A 536 -44.79 -30.04 29.35
CA GLY A 536 -45.58 -28.81 29.23
C GLY A 536 -46.32 -28.40 30.51
N ASN A 537 -45.82 -27.37 31.20
CA ASN A 537 -46.64 -26.33 31.84
C ASN A 537 -45.78 -25.16 32.34
N SER A 538 -46.32 -23.94 32.24
CA SER A 538 -45.67 -22.70 32.66
C SER A 538 -46.57 -21.89 33.59
N THR A 539 -46.11 -21.57 34.80
CA THR A 539 -46.77 -20.59 35.69
C THR A 539 -45.76 -19.64 36.34
N ILE A 540 -45.61 -18.50 35.68
CA ILE A 540 -45.24 -17.15 36.15
C ILE A 540 -45.34 -16.90 37.67
N VAL A 541 -44.36 -16.17 38.27
CA VAL A 541 -44.54 -14.91 39.07
C VAL A 541 -43.28 -14.53 39.92
N THR A 542 -42.59 -13.48 39.43
CA THR A 542 -41.83 -12.38 40.09
C THR A 542 -40.93 -12.50 41.34
N GLN A 543 -39.93 -11.60 41.34
CA GLN A 543 -39.30 -10.85 42.45
C GLN A 543 -37.96 -11.31 43.04
N ARG A 544 -37.37 -10.43 43.88
CA ARG A 544 -35.92 -10.19 43.99
C ARG A 544 -35.26 -10.72 45.27
N SER A 545 -34.07 -11.28 45.06
CA SER A 545 -32.86 -11.15 45.91
C SER A 545 -32.77 -11.93 47.24
N TRP A 546 -31.53 -11.92 47.75
CA TRP A 546 -31.02 -12.51 48.99
C TRP A 546 -30.83 -14.04 49.05
N VAL A 547 -29.54 -14.42 49.04
CA VAL A 547 -28.86 -15.13 50.14
C VAL A 547 -29.79 -15.89 51.11
N ASP A 548 -29.74 -17.21 51.05
CA ASP A 548 -29.04 -17.93 52.13
C ASP A 548 -28.46 -19.29 51.68
N ARG A 549 -27.42 -19.77 52.38
CA ARG A 549 -26.78 -21.07 52.10
C ARG A 549 -26.79 -21.95 53.35
N ILE A 550 -27.49 -23.08 53.32
CA ILE A 550 -27.33 -24.14 54.32
C ILE A 550 -27.00 -25.47 53.63
N ARG A 551 -26.00 -26.17 54.17
CA ARG A 551 -25.57 -27.51 53.76
C ARG A 551 -26.42 -28.59 54.44
N GLY A 552 -26.46 -29.78 53.84
CA GLY A 552 -26.23 -31.00 54.62
C GLY A 552 -27.16 -32.19 54.34
N TRP A 553 -26.63 -33.18 53.63
CA TRP A 553 -27.01 -34.59 53.81
C TRP A 553 -25.92 -35.52 53.21
N TYR A 554 -25.51 -36.65 53.80
CA TYR A 554 -25.36 -37.04 55.22
C TYR A 554 -24.44 -38.28 55.31
N LEU A 555 -24.12 -38.73 56.54
CA LEU A 555 -23.40 -39.98 56.89
C LEU A 555 -21.89 -40.02 56.55
N GLU A 556 -21.03 -40.72 57.31
CA GLU A 556 -21.24 -41.65 58.44
C GLU A 556 -20.64 -41.16 59.79
N ASN A 557 -21.06 -41.81 60.88
CA ASN A 557 -20.66 -41.58 62.30
C ASN A 557 -19.61 -42.65 62.72
N PRO A 558 -19.01 -42.67 63.95
CA PRO A 558 -19.37 -41.96 65.20
C PRO A 558 -18.19 -41.40 66.04
N GLY A 559 -18.47 -40.88 67.25
CA GLY A 559 -17.49 -40.91 68.37
C GLY A 559 -17.32 -39.64 69.22
N TRP A 560 -18.36 -39.18 69.92
CA TRP A 560 -18.24 -38.17 71.01
C TRP A 560 -18.33 -38.82 72.39
N LEU A 561 -17.64 -38.27 73.40
CA LEU A 561 -18.09 -38.21 74.80
C LEU A 561 -17.24 -37.23 75.65
N ILE A 562 -17.83 -36.71 76.74
CA ILE A 562 -17.31 -35.74 77.73
C ILE A 562 -17.96 -36.09 79.11
N PRO A 563 -17.86 -35.27 80.19
CA PRO A 563 -16.71 -34.90 81.02
C PRO A 563 -16.28 -36.05 82.00
N ILE A 564 -16.21 -36.05 83.35
CA ILE A 564 -16.46 -35.12 84.49
C ILE A 564 -15.72 -35.65 85.75
N LEU A 565 -15.20 -34.78 86.66
CA LEU A 565 -15.48 -34.76 88.15
C LEU A 565 -14.36 -34.23 89.09
N PHE A 566 -14.81 -33.62 90.21
CA PHE A 566 -14.14 -33.28 91.49
C PHE A 566 -12.83 -32.44 91.47
N GLY A 567 -12.63 -31.38 92.27
CA GLY A 567 -13.48 -30.69 93.26
C GLY A 567 -13.29 -31.16 94.71
N GLY A 568 -12.74 -30.31 95.60
CA GLY A 568 -12.49 -30.71 97.00
C GLY A 568 -11.69 -29.72 97.87
N LEU A 569 -12.37 -28.67 98.31
CA LEU A 569 -12.16 -27.87 99.53
C LEU A 569 -11.29 -28.45 100.70
N LEU A 570 -10.39 -27.58 101.22
CA LEU A 570 -10.29 -27.16 102.63
C LEU A 570 -9.47 -27.98 103.69
N LEU A 571 -8.52 -27.25 104.31
CA LEU A 571 -8.02 -27.31 105.71
C LEU A 571 -7.10 -28.43 106.26
N ILE A 572 -6.17 -27.95 107.11
CA ILE A 572 -5.31 -28.63 108.12
C ILE A 572 -3.95 -29.17 107.64
N ALA A 573 -2.92 -28.90 108.46
CA ALA A 573 -1.48 -29.01 108.23
C ALA A 573 -0.94 -28.12 107.09
N ILE A 574 0.13 -27.34 107.26
CA ILE A 574 1.16 -27.34 108.31
C ILE A 574 1.16 -26.00 109.06
N ILE A 575 0.59 -25.97 110.27
CA ILE A 575 0.90 -24.95 111.27
C ILE A 575 2.23 -25.37 111.91
N GLY A 576 3.31 -24.62 111.66
CA GLY A 576 4.64 -24.95 112.19
C GLY A 576 5.76 -23.98 111.80
N ALA A 577 5.73 -23.42 110.59
CA ALA A 577 6.78 -22.49 110.11
C ALA A 577 6.41 -21.00 110.26
N GLY A 578 5.13 -20.63 110.15
CA GLY A 578 4.70 -19.22 110.07
C GLY A 578 5.00 -18.37 111.31
N LEU A 579 5.04 -18.97 112.50
CA LEU A 579 5.26 -18.24 113.75
C LEU A 579 6.71 -17.78 113.98
N TYR A 580 7.67 -18.20 113.14
CA TYR A 580 9.09 -17.85 113.33
C TYR A 580 9.53 -16.57 112.59
N ASP A 581 8.99 -16.26 111.40
CA ASP A 581 9.36 -15.02 110.67
C ASP A 581 8.51 -13.82 111.17
N ILE A 582 7.24 -14.04 111.58
CA ILE A 582 6.33 -12.99 112.08
C ILE A 582 6.87 -12.26 113.32
N PHE A 583 7.51 -12.97 114.25
CA PHE A 583 8.09 -12.36 115.46
C PHE A 583 9.48 -11.73 115.25
N ASN A 584 10.16 -11.99 114.12
CA ASN A 584 11.55 -11.58 113.91
C ASN A 584 11.74 -10.50 112.81
N ASN A 585 10.78 -10.28 111.90
CA ASN A 585 10.85 -9.27 110.84
C ASN A 585 9.56 -8.43 110.72
N PRO A 586 9.35 -7.40 111.56
CA PRO A 586 8.12 -6.62 111.56
C PRO A 586 8.00 -5.58 110.42
N LEU A 587 9.01 -5.42 109.54
CA LEU A 587 9.05 -4.34 108.54
C LEU A 587 9.07 -4.83 107.08
N GLU A 588 8.20 -4.23 106.27
CA GLU A 588 8.28 -4.19 104.81
C GLU A 588 9.09 -2.98 104.36
N LEU A 589 9.90 -3.14 103.31
CA LEU A 589 10.38 -2.03 102.48
C LEU A 589 10.06 -2.37 101.02
N THR A 590 9.44 -1.44 100.33
CA THR A 590 9.23 -1.46 98.87
C THR A 590 9.97 -0.31 98.23
N VAL A 591 10.43 -0.48 96.98
CA VAL A 591 11.18 0.54 96.24
C VAL A 591 10.66 0.61 94.82
N GLN A 592 10.38 1.83 94.37
CA GLN A 592 10.01 2.14 92.99
C GLN A 592 11.01 3.15 92.42
N ALA A 593 11.25 3.06 91.11
CA ALA A 593 12.10 3.98 90.37
C ALA A 593 11.29 4.53 89.18
N GLU A 594 11.38 5.83 88.93
CA GLU A 594 10.71 6.42 87.76
C GLU A 594 11.51 6.14 86.49
N ARG A 595 10.82 5.76 85.41
CA ARG A 595 11.43 5.41 84.12
C ARG A 595 11.76 6.68 83.33
N GLN A 596 12.93 7.25 83.57
CA GLN A 596 13.47 8.33 82.75
C GLN A 596 13.97 7.83 81.38
N ILE A 597 13.87 8.70 80.37
CA ILE A 597 14.50 8.52 79.06
C ILE A 597 15.61 9.57 78.97
N TYR A 598 16.84 9.10 78.72
CA TYR A 598 18.06 9.92 78.75
C TYR A 598 18.04 10.98 77.64
N THR A 599 18.26 12.24 78.01
CA THR A 599 18.27 13.40 77.09
C THR A 599 19.38 14.44 77.36
N ASP A 600 20.03 14.44 78.54
CA ASP A 600 21.14 15.35 78.87
C ASP A 600 22.25 14.66 79.72
N PRO A 601 23.46 14.45 79.17
CA PRO A 601 24.59 13.87 79.91
C PRO A 601 25.00 14.62 81.17
N ASP A 602 24.78 15.94 81.24
CA ASP A 602 25.22 16.76 82.38
C ASP A 602 24.18 16.85 83.50
N ASN A 603 22.94 16.38 83.32
CA ASN A 603 21.88 16.49 84.34
C ASN A 603 21.12 15.20 84.68
N ASP A 604 21.09 14.17 83.82
CA ASP A 604 20.17 13.04 84.01
C ASP A 604 20.40 12.21 85.28
N ALA A 605 19.28 11.89 85.96
CA ALA A 605 19.28 11.22 87.25
C ALA A 605 18.02 10.36 87.47
N ILE A 606 18.16 9.29 88.25
CA ILE A 606 17.07 8.35 88.57
C ILE A 606 16.45 8.74 89.92
N ALA A 607 15.15 9.07 89.92
CA ALA A 607 14.37 9.27 91.13
C ALA A 607 13.91 7.92 91.70
N TYR A 608 14.22 7.68 92.97
CA TYR A 608 13.82 6.49 93.73
C TYR A 608 12.90 6.87 94.88
N THR A 609 11.77 6.16 94.99
CA THR A 609 10.80 6.28 96.08
C THR A 609 10.81 4.99 96.91
N TYR A 610 10.99 5.14 98.22
CA TYR A 610 11.16 4.07 99.21
C TYR A 610 9.99 4.11 100.19
N SER A 611 9.17 3.06 100.25
CA SER A 611 7.99 3.00 101.13
C SER A 611 8.12 1.88 102.17
N VAL A 612 8.12 2.27 103.44
CA VAL A 612 8.34 1.43 104.64
C VAL A 612 7.02 1.24 105.39
N ARG A 613 6.66 -0.01 105.71
CA ARG A 613 5.41 -0.35 106.43
C ARG A 613 5.64 -1.39 107.53
N ASN A 614 4.89 -1.28 108.64
CA ASN A 614 4.80 -2.31 109.68
C ASN A 614 3.90 -3.47 109.20
N LYS A 615 4.37 -4.72 109.31
CA LYS A 615 3.65 -5.94 108.90
C LYS A 615 2.78 -6.57 109.99
N ASN A 616 3.00 -6.21 111.25
CA ASN A 616 2.42 -6.93 112.38
C ASN A 616 1.20 -6.19 112.94
N ASP A 617 0.15 -6.93 113.32
CA ASP A 617 -1.05 -6.40 113.99
C ASP A 617 -0.82 -5.90 115.43
N ILE A 618 0.44 -5.65 115.80
CA ILE A 618 0.85 -5.06 117.07
C ILE A 618 1.35 -3.64 116.76
N PRO A 619 0.60 -2.59 117.12
CA PRO A 619 1.13 -1.23 117.11
C PRO A 619 2.19 -1.13 118.22
N LEU A 620 3.44 -0.77 117.85
CA LEU A 620 4.58 -0.34 118.70
C LEU A 620 5.92 -0.62 117.97
N LEU A 621 6.42 0.37 117.23
CA LEU A 621 7.83 0.50 116.85
C LEU A 621 8.24 1.96 117.10
N THR A 622 9.04 2.22 118.12
CA THR A 622 9.33 3.58 118.60
C THR A 622 10.70 4.10 118.16
N GLY A 623 10.71 5.33 117.64
CA GLY A 623 11.93 6.09 117.33
C GLY A 623 12.36 6.05 115.86
N LEU A 624 13.56 6.59 115.59
CA LEU A 624 14.02 6.88 114.23
C LEU A 624 14.08 5.63 113.33
N ILE A 625 13.47 5.77 112.16
CA ILE A 625 13.54 4.85 111.04
C ILE A 625 14.57 5.40 110.04
N SER A 626 15.50 4.55 109.62
CA SER A 626 16.57 4.88 108.68
C SER A 626 16.53 3.92 107.48
N VAL A 627 16.53 4.47 106.27
CA VAL A 627 16.67 3.66 105.04
C VAL A 627 18.11 3.82 104.54
N THR A 628 18.73 2.69 104.18
CA THR A 628 20.10 2.66 103.67
C THR A 628 20.13 1.93 102.33
N SER A 629 20.69 2.59 101.32
CA SER A 629 20.93 2.07 99.96
C SER A 629 22.44 1.87 99.75
N ASP A 630 22.83 0.87 98.96
CA ASP A 630 24.23 0.66 98.60
C ASP A 630 24.74 1.51 97.43
N THR A 631 23.85 2.14 96.65
CA THR A 631 24.21 3.14 95.62
C THR A 631 24.04 4.59 96.07
N ILE A 632 23.11 4.88 96.98
CA ILE A 632 22.80 6.24 97.45
C ILE A 632 23.37 6.54 98.85
N GLY A 633 23.58 5.51 99.68
CA GLY A 633 24.00 5.67 101.08
C GLY A 633 22.81 5.82 102.04
N SER A 634 22.92 6.74 103.00
CA SER A 634 21.81 7.02 103.93
C SER A 634 20.74 7.87 103.24
N ILE A 635 19.49 7.45 103.32
CA ILE A 635 18.34 8.15 102.75
C ILE A 635 17.56 8.80 103.89
N ASP A 636 17.43 10.12 103.84
CA ASP A 636 16.64 10.88 104.81
C ASP A 636 15.15 10.58 104.62
N CYS A 637 14.48 10.25 105.72
CA CYS A 637 13.07 9.89 105.78
C CYS A 637 12.31 10.88 106.69
N PRO A 638 11.03 11.17 106.40
CA PRO A 638 10.17 11.91 107.33
C PRO A 638 10.10 11.23 108.71
N THR A 639 10.02 12.04 109.77
CA THR A 639 9.79 11.54 111.13
C THR A 639 8.36 11.03 111.29
N ILE A 640 8.18 9.98 112.11
CA ILE A 640 6.88 9.30 112.33
C ILE A 640 5.77 10.30 112.70
N ALA A 641 6.07 11.27 113.57
CA ALA A 641 5.21 12.41 113.94
C ALA A 641 4.49 13.14 112.79
N SER A 642 4.94 13.00 111.53
CA SER A 642 4.34 13.65 110.36
C SER A 642 3.15 12.91 109.73
N LEU A 643 2.83 11.68 110.15
CA LEU A 643 1.78 10.85 109.54
C LEU A 643 0.34 11.12 110.04
N GLY A 644 0.16 11.98 111.04
CA GLY A 644 -1.13 12.60 111.38
C GLY A 644 -1.97 11.95 112.48
N ASN A 645 -1.52 10.84 113.07
CA ASN A 645 -2.06 10.29 114.32
C ASN A 645 -1.48 10.97 115.58
N PHE A 646 -0.26 11.52 115.48
CA PHE A 646 0.50 12.24 116.53
C PHE A 646 0.87 11.43 117.79
N ASP A 647 1.03 10.10 117.69
CA ASP A 647 1.43 9.25 118.83
C ASP A 647 2.90 8.74 118.80
N ASP A 648 3.65 9.12 117.76
CA ASP A 648 5.03 8.67 117.47
C ASP A 648 5.19 7.15 117.23
N LEU A 649 4.11 6.44 116.86
CA LEU A 649 4.11 5.03 116.47
C LEU A 649 3.91 4.84 114.95
N LEU A 650 4.30 3.68 114.44
CA LEU A 650 4.01 3.24 113.07
C LEU A 650 3.08 2.02 113.10
N ASP A 651 1.80 2.24 112.81
CA ASP A 651 0.75 1.23 112.90
C ASP A 651 0.74 0.25 111.70
N SER A 652 0.01 -0.86 111.84
CA SER A 652 0.01 -1.98 110.87
C SER A 652 -0.52 -1.62 109.47
N SER A 653 -1.18 -0.46 109.32
CA SER A 653 -1.68 0.11 108.07
C SER A 653 -0.87 1.30 107.55
N GLU A 654 0.03 1.87 108.35
CA GLU A 654 0.73 3.11 108.02
C GLU A 654 1.98 2.87 107.17
N THR A 655 2.43 3.91 106.46
CA THR A 655 3.57 3.80 105.54
C THR A 655 4.33 5.12 105.45
N ILE A 656 5.60 5.11 105.87
CA ILE A 656 6.53 6.22 105.63
C ILE A 656 7.05 6.09 104.21
N THR A 657 7.05 7.19 103.46
CA THR A 657 7.67 7.27 102.13
C THR A 657 8.82 8.27 102.15
N CYS A 658 9.99 7.82 101.70
CA CYS A 658 11.21 8.60 101.57
C CYS A 658 11.60 8.66 100.09
N GLN A 659 12.18 9.77 99.63
CA GLN A 659 12.58 9.95 98.24
C GLN A 659 14.05 10.35 98.14
N SER A 660 14.74 9.88 97.10
CA SER A 660 16.12 10.27 96.82
C SER A 660 16.44 10.14 95.33
N ILE A 661 17.54 10.78 94.91
CA ILE A 661 17.93 10.91 93.50
C ILE A 661 19.36 10.39 93.33
N TYR A 662 19.56 9.50 92.36
CA TYR A 662 20.88 9.01 91.96
C TYR A 662 21.28 9.61 90.61
N LYS A 663 22.32 10.44 90.57
CA LYS A 663 22.85 10.97 89.30
C LYS A 663 23.56 9.86 88.53
N ILE A 664 23.22 9.70 87.26
CA ILE A 664 23.78 8.65 86.40
C ILE A 664 25.26 8.95 86.11
N THR A 665 26.12 7.94 86.16
CA THR A 665 27.54 8.08 85.82
C THR A 665 27.85 7.52 84.42
N PRO A 666 28.97 7.92 83.77
CA PRO A 666 29.39 7.35 82.48
C PRO A 666 29.54 5.81 82.52
N GLU A 667 29.96 5.27 83.66
CA GLU A 667 30.13 3.83 83.85
C GLU A 667 28.80 3.07 83.95
N ASP A 668 27.71 3.75 84.30
CA ASP A 668 26.36 3.14 84.32
C ASP A 668 25.75 3.07 82.92
N LEU A 669 26.11 4.01 82.05
CA LEU A 669 25.77 3.97 80.62
C LEU A 669 26.47 2.79 79.93
N GLU A 670 27.75 2.52 80.24
CA GLU A 670 28.45 1.31 79.76
C GLU A 670 27.79 0.01 80.26
N ARG A 671 27.25 0.01 81.49
CA ARG A 671 26.50 -1.13 82.07
C ARG A 671 25.06 -1.24 81.55
N GLY A 672 24.55 -0.23 80.85
CA GLY A 672 23.17 -0.16 80.32
C GLY A 672 22.06 -0.20 81.39
N SER A 673 22.39 -0.20 82.68
CA SER A 673 21.42 -0.31 83.77
C SER A 673 22.04 0.05 85.13
N VAL A 674 21.21 0.62 86.02
CA VAL A 674 21.55 0.90 87.42
C VAL A 674 20.73 0.00 88.33
N THR A 675 21.41 -0.77 89.19
CA THR A 675 20.77 -1.58 90.24
C THR A 675 21.03 -0.97 91.61
N SER A 676 19.98 -0.58 92.32
CA SER A 676 20.04 -0.09 93.71
C SER A 676 19.48 -1.15 94.65
N ARG A 677 20.16 -1.39 95.77
CA ARG A 677 19.68 -2.28 96.85
C ARG A 677 19.51 -1.49 98.12
N ALA A 678 18.37 -1.62 98.78
CA ALA A 678 18.07 -0.90 100.02
C ALA A 678 17.48 -1.79 101.12
N ARG A 679 17.62 -1.35 102.36
CA ARG A 679 16.98 -1.91 103.55
C ARG A 679 16.58 -0.81 104.52
N VAL A 680 15.60 -1.10 105.38
CA VAL A 680 15.23 -0.23 106.50
C VAL A 680 15.75 -0.79 107.82
N GLN A 681 16.13 0.11 108.74
CA GLN A 681 16.61 -0.20 110.09
C GLN A 681 16.01 0.77 111.12
N THR A 682 15.62 0.26 112.30
CA THR A 682 15.12 1.06 113.42
C THR A 682 16.20 1.41 114.46
N SER A 683 15.87 2.38 115.32
CA SER A 683 16.44 2.64 116.66
C SER A 683 16.80 1.36 117.44
N GLU A 684 15.88 0.39 117.50
CA GLU A 684 16.04 -0.91 118.18
C GLU A 684 16.95 -1.90 117.41
N ASN A 685 17.61 -1.46 116.33
CA ASN A 685 18.52 -2.25 115.50
C ASN A 685 17.86 -3.44 114.75
N LYS A 686 16.52 -3.50 114.72
CA LYS A 686 15.73 -4.39 113.84
C LYS A 686 15.89 -3.93 112.39
N LYS A 687 16.01 -4.86 111.44
CA LYS A 687 16.34 -4.55 110.02
C LYS A 687 15.53 -5.41 109.06
N SER A 688 15.05 -4.83 107.97
CA SER A 688 14.43 -5.61 106.89
C SER A 688 15.46 -6.47 106.15
N LYS A 689 14.96 -7.45 105.38
CA LYS A 689 15.70 -8.04 104.26
C LYS A 689 16.05 -6.91 103.26
N TRP A 690 17.17 -7.06 102.53
CA TRP A 690 17.49 -6.16 101.42
C TRP A 690 16.50 -6.40 100.27
N ILE A 691 15.98 -5.33 99.67
CA ILE A 691 15.23 -5.34 98.41
C ILE A 691 16.07 -4.66 97.32
N SER A 692 15.96 -5.15 96.08
CA SER A 692 16.74 -4.68 94.93
C SER A 692 15.79 -4.19 93.84
N THR A 693 16.16 -3.12 93.13
CA THR A 693 15.47 -2.65 91.93
C THR A 693 16.48 -2.25 90.86
N THR A 694 16.14 -2.47 89.58
CA THR A 694 17.04 -2.25 88.44
C THR A 694 16.33 -1.40 87.39
N THR A 695 16.93 -0.26 87.05
CA THR A 695 16.47 0.63 85.97
C THR A 695 17.33 0.40 84.74
N VAL A 696 16.73 0.11 83.59
CA VAL A 696 17.42 -0.08 82.30
C VAL A 696 17.49 1.25 81.56
N LEU A 697 18.66 1.56 81.01
CA LEU A 697 18.93 2.76 80.22
C LEU A 697 18.84 2.40 78.73
N GLU A 698 18.08 3.16 77.94
CA GLU A 698 17.97 2.93 76.48
C GLU A 698 19.07 3.74 75.73
N PRO A 699 19.89 3.10 74.88
CA PRO A 699 20.96 3.80 74.16
C PRO A 699 20.41 4.68 73.03
N GLY A 700 21.10 5.80 72.78
CA GLY A 700 20.78 6.74 71.72
C GLY A 700 20.84 6.14 70.30
N LYS A 701 19.91 6.56 69.46
CA LYS A 701 19.76 6.16 68.06
C LYS A 701 19.71 7.42 67.18
N PRO A 702 20.88 7.97 66.78
CA PRO A 702 20.93 9.09 65.86
C PRO A 702 20.49 8.66 64.46
N SER A 703 19.76 9.52 63.76
CA SER A 703 19.24 9.26 62.40
C SER A 703 18.84 10.58 61.75
N ILE A 704 19.04 10.71 60.43
CA ILE A 704 18.64 11.91 59.67
C ILE A 704 17.93 11.53 58.36
N ALA A 705 17.00 12.38 57.93
CA ALA A 705 16.34 12.30 56.64
C ALA A 705 16.50 13.61 55.85
N LEU A 706 16.47 13.53 54.53
CA LEU A 706 16.59 14.65 53.59
C LEU A 706 15.42 14.63 52.60
N SER A 707 14.87 15.80 52.30
CA SER A 707 13.97 16.03 51.16
C SER A 707 14.38 17.27 50.37
N ILE A 708 13.98 17.31 49.09
CA ILE A 708 14.32 18.38 48.13
C ILE A 708 13.03 18.84 47.44
N VAL A 709 12.78 20.15 47.42
CA VAL A 709 11.61 20.77 46.78
C VAL A 709 12.04 21.98 45.94
N PRO A 710 11.80 21.99 44.61
CA PRO A 710 12.01 23.17 43.77
C PRO A 710 10.86 24.17 43.90
N ASP A 711 11.13 25.44 43.60
CA ASP A 711 10.14 26.52 43.55
C ASP A 711 9.26 26.51 42.29
N SER A 712 9.73 25.89 41.20
CA SER A 712 8.94 25.57 40.01
C SER A 712 9.04 24.08 39.65
N THR A 713 7.95 23.51 39.13
CA THR A 713 7.93 22.15 38.58
C THR A 713 8.31 22.08 37.09
N SER A 714 8.46 23.23 36.41
CA SER A 714 8.75 23.29 34.97
C SER A 714 9.50 24.55 34.53
N TYR A 715 10.05 24.48 33.31
CA TYR A 715 10.82 25.55 32.66
C TYR A 715 10.60 25.56 31.14
N ASP A 716 10.73 26.72 30.49
CA ASP A 716 10.49 26.87 29.04
C ASP A 716 11.53 27.67 28.24
N GLN A 717 12.58 28.19 28.89
CA GLN A 717 13.65 28.95 28.25
C GLN A 717 15.02 28.77 28.94
N PRO A 718 16.15 28.87 28.22
CA PRO A 718 17.49 28.89 28.82
C PRO A 718 17.67 30.11 29.73
N GLY A 719 18.52 29.97 30.74
CA GLY A 719 18.82 31.02 31.73
C GLY A 719 17.76 31.18 32.82
N GLN A 720 16.62 30.47 32.75
CA GLN A 720 15.66 30.41 33.85
C GLN A 720 16.33 29.83 35.11
N GLU A 721 16.18 30.51 36.24
CA GLU A 721 16.62 29.99 37.54
C GLU A 721 15.55 29.11 38.19
N ILE A 722 15.98 28.04 38.85
CA ILE A 722 15.16 27.16 39.70
C ILE A 722 15.81 27.10 41.07
N ARG A 723 15.05 27.41 42.12
CA ARG A 723 15.51 27.39 43.51
C ARG A 723 15.11 26.10 44.19
N TYR A 724 16.10 25.29 44.56
CA TYR A 724 15.88 24.09 45.37
C TYR A 724 15.96 24.44 46.85
N THR A 725 14.96 23.97 47.60
CA THR A 725 14.90 24.00 49.06
C THR A 725 15.16 22.60 49.60
N TYR A 726 16.09 22.48 50.53
CA TYR A 726 16.52 21.22 51.15
C TYR A 726 16.06 21.23 52.59
N THR A 727 15.29 20.23 52.99
CA THR A 727 14.85 20.09 54.39
C THR A 727 15.51 18.85 54.97
N ILE A 728 16.31 19.04 56.02
CA ILE A 728 16.98 17.97 56.74
C ILE A 728 16.31 17.83 58.10
N THR A 729 15.78 16.65 58.38
CA THR A 729 15.06 16.31 59.61
C THR A 729 15.91 15.39 60.47
N ASN A 730 16.06 15.69 61.76
CA ASN A 730 16.57 14.71 62.72
C ASN A 730 15.49 13.69 63.03
N THR A 731 15.65 12.46 62.53
CA THR A 731 14.72 11.34 62.73
C THR A 731 15.17 10.38 63.84
N GLY A 732 16.25 10.73 64.55
CA GLY A 732 16.74 10.02 65.74
C GLY A 732 16.11 10.50 67.04
N ASN A 733 16.55 9.93 68.16
CA ASN A 733 16.14 10.35 69.51
C ASN A 733 17.25 11.11 70.28
N THR A 734 18.31 11.56 69.59
CA THR A 734 19.43 12.31 70.16
C THR A 734 19.57 13.68 69.49
N PHE A 735 20.11 14.67 70.20
CA PHE A 735 20.58 15.92 69.57
C PHE A 735 21.76 15.64 68.63
N LEU A 736 21.88 16.41 67.55
CA LEU A 736 22.98 16.34 66.57
C LEU A 736 23.53 17.75 66.32
N GLN A 737 24.82 17.95 66.10
CA GLN A 737 25.35 19.28 65.78
C GLN A 737 24.85 19.79 64.41
N ARG A 738 24.57 21.09 64.28
CA ARG A 738 24.20 21.73 62.99
C ARG A 738 25.37 21.83 61.98
N SER A 739 26.47 21.12 62.19
CA SER A 739 27.61 21.02 61.27
C SER A 739 27.30 20.04 60.14
N ILE A 740 26.43 20.47 59.23
CA ILE A 740 25.95 19.69 58.10
C ILE A 740 26.79 19.92 56.84
N VAL A 741 27.01 18.85 56.07
CA VAL A 741 27.48 18.92 54.68
C VAL A 741 26.40 18.32 53.77
N VAL A 742 25.92 19.09 52.80
CA VAL A 742 25.03 18.59 51.74
C VAL A 742 25.84 18.45 50.45
N THR A 743 25.81 17.26 49.85
CA THR A 743 26.43 16.95 48.55
C THR A 743 25.31 16.77 47.52
N ASP A 744 25.35 17.53 46.43
CA ASP A 744 24.31 17.66 45.42
C ASP A 744 24.95 17.63 44.02
N ASP A 745 24.26 17.07 43.01
CA ASP A 745 24.83 16.86 41.66
C ASP A 745 24.63 18.02 40.67
N LYS A 746 23.82 19.03 41.01
CA LYS A 746 23.49 20.17 40.13
C LYS A 746 23.88 21.54 40.70
N VAL A 747 23.78 21.74 42.01
CA VAL A 747 23.90 23.06 42.64
C VAL A 747 24.81 23.06 43.86
N LYS A 748 25.42 24.21 44.13
CA LYS A 748 26.07 24.46 45.40
C LYS A 748 25.02 24.83 46.45
N VAL A 749 24.81 23.94 47.43
CA VAL A 749 23.86 24.15 48.52
C VAL A 749 24.48 25.05 49.60
N ASP A 750 23.72 26.06 50.05
CA ASP A 750 24.02 26.89 51.22
C ASP A 750 23.02 26.60 52.35
N CYS A 751 23.53 26.20 53.51
CA CYS A 751 22.78 25.91 54.72
C CYS A 751 22.79 27.06 55.74
N GLY A 752 23.26 28.26 55.38
CA GLY A 752 23.17 29.45 56.22
C GLY A 752 23.95 29.34 57.52
N GLN A 753 25.16 28.75 57.47
CA GLN A 753 26.05 28.53 58.62
C GLN A 753 26.40 29.86 59.32
N THR A 754 25.57 30.23 60.29
CA THR A 754 25.70 31.44 61.10
C THR A 754 26.29 31.10 62.46
N THR A 755 27.09 32.00 63.03
CA THR A 755 27.70 31.81 64.34
C THR A 755 26.63 31.87 65.44
N ALA A 756 26.09 30.70 65.80
CA ALA A 756 25.01 30.54 66.78
C ALA A 756 25.31 31.25 68.11
N ALA A 757 24.41 32.16 68.50
CA ALA A 757 24.61 33.08 69.61
C ALA A 757 24.42 32.44 71.01
N THR A 758 23.81 31.26 71.09
CA THR A 758 23.64 30.49 72.34
C THR A 758 24.13 29.03 72.16
N PRO A 759 24.40 28.29 73.25
CA PRO A 759 24.79 26.89 73.18
C PRO A 759 23.73 25.98 72.55
N GLU A 760 22.44 26.19 72.82
CA GLU A 760 21.35 25.32 72.33
C GLU A 760 21.24 25.40 70.80
N ALA A 761 21.40 26.61 70.24
CA ALA A 761 21.31 26.87 68.79
C ALA A 761 22.43 26.20 67.96
N ARG A 762 23.38 25.50 68.59
CA ARG A 762 24.39 24.67 67.90
C ARG A 762 23.87 23.28 67.51
N TYR A 763 22.75 22.85 68.06
CA TYR A 763 22.21 21.50 67.88
C TYR A 763 20.87 21.49 67.13
N LEU A 764 20.59 20.36 66.50
CA LEU A 764 19.33 19.99 65.85
C LEU A 764 18.62 18.96 66.75
N PRO A 765 17.59 19.36 67.51
CA PRO A 765 16.83 18.47 68.38
C PRO A 765 16.16 17.30 67.63
N PRO A 766 15.76 16.21 68.32
CA PRO A 766 14.90 15.17 67.76
C PRO A 766 13.62 15.73 67.13
N ASN A 767 13.29 15.31 65.91
CA ASN A 767 12.18 15.76 65.05
C ASN A 767 12.28 17.20 64.50
N ASP A 768 13.28 17.99 64.91
CA ASP A 768 13.51 19.33 64.39
C ASP A 768 14.11 19.30 62.98
N THR A 769 14.00 20.43 62.26
CA THR A 769 14.49 20.55 60.87
C THR A 769 15.50 21.70 60.67
N LEU A 770 16.36 21.53 59.67
CA LEU A 770 17.26 22.54 59.13
C LEU A 770 16.97 22.72 57.64
N THR A 771 16.86 23.97 57.19
CA THR A 771 16.60 24.31 55.79
C THR A 771 17.85 24.87 55.13
N CYS A 772 18.21 24.32 53.96
CA CYS A 772 19.24 24.86 53.08
C CYS A 772 18.63 25.25 51.72
N THR A 773 19.34 26.04 50.91
CA THR A 773 18.90 26.40 49.55
C THR A 773 20.02 26.29 48.52
N GLY A 774 19.65 26.08 47.26
CA GLY A 774 20.54 26.12 46.11
C GLY A 774 19.80 26.65 44.89
N VAL A 775 20.52 27.10 43.86
CA VAL A 775 19.94 27.63 42.62
C VAL A 775 20.61 26.96 41.42
N TYR A 776 19.80 26.42 40.51
CA TYR A 776 20.21 25.90 39.20
C TYR A 776 19.78 26.89 38.11
N SER A 777 20.55 27.04 37.05
CA SER A 777 20.17 27.83 35.87
C SER A 777 20.09 26.92 34.65
N ILE A 778 18.93 26.91 34.00
CA ILE A 778 18.58 26.01 32.90
C ILE A 778 19.47 26.27 31.68
N ALA A 779 20.14 25.24 31.17
CA ALA A 779 20.86 25.29 29.90
C ALA A 779 19.95 24.89 28.71
N GLN A 780 20.33 25.23 27.47
CA GLN A 780 19.62 24.73 26.28
C GLN A 780 19.61 23.19 26.23
N SER A 781 20.69 22.55 26.68
CA SER A 781 20.78 21.09 26.82
C SER A 781 19.68 20.50 27.72
N ASP A 782 19.17 21.26 28.68
CA ASP A 782 18.16 20.78 29.62
C ASP A 782 16.76 20.82 29.00
N LEU A 783 16.48 21.81 28.15
CA LEU A 783 15.29 21.81 27.28
C LEU A 783 15.39 20.65 26.26
N ASP A 784 16.55 20.49 25.63
CA ASP A 784 16.82 19.44 24.64
C ASP A 784 16.83 18.02 25.24
N ASN A 785 16.90 17.89 26.58
CA ASN A 785 16.80 16.63 27.33
C ASN A 785 15.42 16.43 27.99
N GLY A 786 14.51 17.41 27.89
CA GLY A 786 13.12 17.30 28.35
C GLY A 786 12.89 17.34 29.87
N SER A 787 13.93 17.15 30.71
CA SER A 787 13.82 17.22 32.16
C SER A 787 15.18 17.44 32.85
N VAL A 788 15.16 18.00 34.06
CA VAL A 788 16.30 18.04 34.98
C VAL A 788 15.93 17.30 36.26
N THR A 789 16.65 16.23 36.57
CA THR A 789 16.65 15.62 37.90
C THR A 789 17.82 16.18 38.68
N ASN A 790 17.55 16.69 39.88
CA ASN A 790 18.57 17.04 40.87
C ASN A 790 18.56 16.02 42.01
N THR A 791 19.73 15.60 42.49
CA THR A 791 19.92 14.55 43.51
C THR A 791 20.93 15.00 44.56
N ALA A 792 20.58 14.85 45.84
CA ALA A 792 21.47 15.17 46.96
C ALA A 792 21.46 14.14 48.10
N THR A 793 22.50 14.21 48.91
CA THR A 793 22.68 13.50 50.19
C THR A 793 23.20 14.49 51.23
N ALA A 794 22.85 14.28 52.50
CA ALA A 794 23.34 15.07 53.62
C ALA A 794 24.13 14.19 54.59
N VAL A 795 25.14 14.79 55.24
CA VAL A 795 25.93 14.16 56.30
C VAL A 795 26.01 15.10 57.50
N ILE A 796 25.69 14.58 58.69
CA ILE A 796 25.90 15.24 59.99
C ILE A 796 26.71 14.30 60.87
N GLU A 797 27.83 14.75 61.44
CA GLU A 797 28.67 13.95 62.36
C GLU A 797 29.16 12.59 61.79
N GLY A 798 29.14 12.41 60.47
CA GLY A 798 29.45 11.15 59.77
C GLY A 798 28.24 10.23 59.52
N LEU A 799 27.05 10.61 60.00
CA LEU A 799 25.78 9.93 59.73
C LEU A 799 25.21 10.42 58.38
N PRO A 800 24.98 9.53 57.39
CA PRO A 800 24.37 9.90 56.12
C PRO A 800 22.83 9.92 56.21
N SER A 801 22.20 10.79 55.43
CA SER A 801 20.76 10.73 55.14
C SER A 801 20.43 9.68 54.07
N ASN A 802 19.14 9.49 53.80
CA ASN A 802 18.71 8.99 52.50
C ASN A 802 19.26 9.88 51.36
N ALA A 803 19.46 9.29 50.18
CA ALA A 803 19.47 10.07 48.96
C ALA A 803 18.07 10.65 48.73
N ALA A 804 18.00 11.90 48.28
CA ALA A 804 16.78 12.57 47.87
C ALA A 804 16.96 13.09 46.45
N SER A 805 15.89 13.09 45.66
CA SER A 805 15.90 13.60 44.29
C SER A 805 14.61 14.32 43.95
N SER A 806 14.69 15.31 43.08
CA SER A 806 13.52 16.01 42.54
C SER A 806 13.71 16.28 41.05
N THR A 807 12.66 16.04 40.26
CA THR A 807 12.68 16.18 38.80
C THR A 807 11.71 17.27 38.36
N ILE A 808 12.20 18.17 37.52
CA ILE A 808 11.43 19.23 36.86
C ILE A 808 11.40 18.98 35.35
N SER A 809 10.31 19.35 34.68
CA SER A 809 10.11 19.03 33.25
C SER A 809 10.20 20.26 32.36
N ALA A 810 10.81 20.09 31.18
CA ALA A 810 10.75 21.09 30.12
C ALA A 810 9.32 21.20 29.57
N LYS A 811 8.87 22.42 29.35
CA LYS A 811 7.69 22.74 28.55
C LYS A 811 8.16 23.00 27.12
N VAL A 812 8.13 21.95 26.31
CA VAL A 812 8.55 22.00 24.90
C VAL A 812 7.51 22.75 24.07
N ILE A 813 8.00 23.64 23.21
CA ILE A 813 7.23 24.36 22.20
C ILE A 813 7.86 24.01 20.85
N TYR A 814 7.05 23.54 19.90
CA TYR A 814 7.50 23.19 18.56
C TYR A 814 7.02 24.22 17.54
N GLY A 815 7.78 24.42 16.46
CA GLY A 815 7.35 25.21 15.32
C GLY A 815 8.37 25.25 14.17
N LEU A 816 7.85 25.38 12.96
CA LEU A 816 8.60 25.49 11.70
C LEU A 816 8.04 26.63 10.85
N ASP A 817 8.89 27.31 10.09
CA ASP A 817 8.54 28.45 9.24
C ASP A 817 9.25 28.31 7.89
N LEU A 818 8.53 27.77 6.90
CA LEU A 818 9.03 27.51 5.55
C LEU A 818 8.67 28.66 4.60
N THR A 819 9.66 29.12 3.85
CA THR A 819 9.49 30.07 2.74
C THR A 819 10.10 29.50 1.46
N THR A 820 9.51 29.80 0.31
CA THR A 820 10.01 29.40 -1.01
C THR A 820 10.04 30.60 -1.94
N THR A 821 11.04 30.66 -2.80
CA THR A 821 11.23 31.69 -3.83
C THR A 821 11.70 31.05 -5.14
N ALA A 822 11.31 31.61 -6.30
CA ALA A 822 11.75 31.14 -7.61
C ALA A 822 12.81 32.09 -8.21
N ASP A 823 13.77 31.56 -8.99
CA ASP A 823 14.77 32.36 -9.71
C ASP A 823 14.23 33.04 -10.99
N SER A 824 12.96 32.82 -11.34
CA SER A 824 12.25 33.41 -12.48
C SER A 824 10.75 33.54 -12.20
N GLU A 825 10.14 34.67 -12.57
CA GLU A 825 8.69 34.91 -12.42
C GLU A 825 7.85 34.32 -13.57
N SER A 826 8.47 33.96 -14.69
CA SER A 826 7.79 33.40 -15.88
C SER A 826 8.67 32.49 -16.74
N TYR A 827 8.03 31.70 -17.60
CA TYR A 827 8.67 30.82 -18.59
C TYR A 827 7.99 30.87 -19.96
N GLU A 828 8.73 30.61 -21.04
CA GLU A 828 8.16 30.60 -22.40
C GLU A 828 8.64 29.48 -23.34
N ILE A 829 9.55 28.60 -22.88
CA ILE A 829 10.19 27.55 -23.71
C ILE A 829 10.27 26.22 -22.95
N VAL A 830 9.95 25.11 -23.62
CA VAL A 830 10.20 23.74 -23.12
C VAL A 830 11.70 23.56 -22.87
N GLY A 831 12.07 22.97 -21.74
CA GLY A 831 13.47 22.79 -21.33
C GLY A 831 14.07 24.00 -20.58
N GLN A 832 13.33 25.09 -20.38
CA GLN A 832 13.73 26.14 -19.44
C GLN A 832 13.82 25.55 -18.02
N ILE A 833 14.91 25.87 -17.31
CA ILE A 833 15.10 25.43 -15.91
C ILE A 833 14.71 26.58 -14.98
N ILE A 834 13.80 26.30 -14.04
CA ILE A 834 13.45 27.17 -12.91
C ILE A 834 14.09 26.58 -11.66
N ARG A 835 14.71 27.42 -10.82
CA ARG A 835 15.20 27.02 -9.49
C ARG A 835 14.27 27.57 -8.42
N PHE A 836 13.96 26.74 -7.43
CA PHE A 836 13.22 27.16 -6.25
C PHE A 836 14.13 27.03 -5.03
N THR A 837 14.36 28.15 -4.35
CA THR A 837 15.11 28.19 -3.09
C THR A 837 14.12 28.11 -1.95
N HIS A 838 14.25 27.05 -1.15
CA HIS A 838 13.48 26.82 0.06
C HIS A 838 14.33 27.24 1.27
N THR A 839 13.77 28.06 2.17
CA THR A 839 14.42 28.50 3.40
C THR A 839 13.49 28.22 4.58
N LEU A 840 13.99 27.43 5.54
CA LEU A 840 13.24 26.92 6.69
C LEU A 840 13.89 27.38 8.00
N VAL A 841 13.09 27.95 8.90
CA VAL A 841 13.55 28.39 10.24
C VAL A 841 12.94 27.52 11.33
N ASN A 842 13.77 27.04 12.27
CA ASN A 842 13.29 26.40 13.50
C ASN A 842 12.69 27.47 14.45
N LYS A 843 11.39 27.36 14.76
CA LYS A 843 10.68 28.20 15.75
C LYS A 843 10.44 27.49 17.09
N SER A 844 10.91 26.26 17.23
CA SER A 844 10.84 25.47 18.47
C SER A 844 11.77 26.05 19.55
N ASN A 845 11.49 25.82 20.83
CA ASN A 845 12.40 26.16 21.93
C ASN A 845 13.48 25.09 22.20
N ILE A 846 13.51 24.02 21.40
CA ILE A 846 14.52 22.95 21.44
C ILE A 846 15.36 22.89 20.16
N THR A 847 16.57 22.35 20.28
CA THR A 847 17.42 21.98 19.14
C THR A 847 16.82 20.75 18.44
N LEU A 848 16.57 20.86 17.14
CA LEU A 848 16.15 19.72 16.33
C LEU A 848 17.38 18.84 16.07
N LYS A 849 17.41 17.64 16.66
CA LYS A 849 18.55 16.71 16.64
C LYS A 849 18.66 15.89 15.34
N SER A 850 17.70 16.05 14.45
CA SER A 850 17.74 15.71 13.03
C SER A 850 17.20 16.92 12.25
N LEU A 851 17.50 16.99 10.96
CA LEU A 851 16.96 18.05 10.11
C LEU A 851 15.49 17.79 9.75
N PRO A 852 14.63 18.82 9.71
CA PRO A 852 13.32 18.70 9.10
C PRO A 852 13.42 18.33 7.61
N ILE A 853 12.50 17.48 7.16
CA ILE A 853 12.41 17.07 5.76
C ILE A 853 11.70 18.19 4.98
N ILE A 854 12.26 18.62 3.84
CA ILE A 854 11.66 19.61 2.95
C ILE A 854 11.33 18.93 1.61
N ASN A 855 10.03 18.86 1.33
CA ASN A 855 9.45 18.27 0.13
C ASN A 855 8.78 19.33 -0.75
N ASN A 856 8.58 19.01 -2.02
CA ASN A 856 7.74 19.78 -2.94
C ASN A 856 7.10 18.84 -3.98
N ASP A 857 6.07 19.31 -4.67
CA ASP A 857 5.32 18.57 -5.69
C ASP A 857 5.97 18.58 -7.09
N ILE A 858 6.78 19.61 -7.38
CA ILE A 858 7.41 19.79 -8.70
C ILE A 858 8.61 18.88 -8.96
N SER A 859 9.37 18.48 -7.94
CA SER A 859 10.62 17.74 -8.12
C SER A 859 10.65 16.44 -7.32
N SER A 860 10.98 15.34 -7.99
CA SER A 860 11.01 14.00 -7.38
C SER A 860 12.13 13.82 -6.36
N ASN A 861 13.14 14.71 -6.37
CA ASN A 861 14.30 14.64 -5.47
C ASN A 861 14.07 15.53 -4.25
N PRO A 862 13.97 15.00 -3.02
CA PRO A 862 14.10 15.82 -1.82
C PRO A 862 15.45 16.53 -1.81
N CYS A 863 15.49 17.71 -1.18
CA CYS A 863 16.51 18.75 -1.38
C CYS A 863 17.97 18.30 -1.53
N THR A 864 18.44 18.13 -2.78
CA THR A 864 19.86 17.89 -3.10
C THR A 864 20.67 19.18 -2.97
N VAL A 865 21.45 19.31 -1.90
CA VAL A 865 22.19 20.54 -1.60
C VAL A 865 23.44 20.66 -2.47
N MET A 866 23.66 21.86 -3.02
CA MET A 866 24.84 22.18 -3.84
C MET A 866 26.05 22.66 -3.02
N ASP A 867 25.95 22.58 -1.69
CA ASP A 867 26.93 23.09 -0.73
C ASP A 867 27.07 22.09 0.44
N LEU A 868 28.30 21.89 0.92
CA LEU A 868 28.72 20.70 1.68
C LEU A 868 28.56 20.84 3.20
N THR A 869 27.73 21.78 3.67
CA THR A 869 27.65 22.17 5.09
C THR A 869 26.22 22.41 5.58
N LEU A 870 25.30 21.47 5.34
CA LEU A 870 24.11 21.41 6.20
C LEU A 870 24.53 21.09 7.65
N PRO A 871 23.96 21.75 8.66
CA PRO A 871 24.23 21.41 10.05
C PRO A 871 23.54 20.10 10.43
N GLU A 872 24.20 19.23 11.19
CA GLU A 872 23.58 17.98 11.68
C GLU A 872 22.36 18.21 12.59
N THR A 873 22.24 19.42 13.16
CA THR A 873 21.15 19.82 14.07
C THR A 873 20.73 21.26 13.81
N LEU A 874 19.44 21.58 13.96
CA LEU A 874 18.90 22.93 13.75
C LEU A 874 18.47 23.56 15.09
N ALA A 875 19.33 24.42 15.65
CA ALA A 875 19.10 25.11 16.92
C ALA A 875 17.92 26.11 16.85
N PRO A 876 17.29 26.49 17.99
CA PRO A 876 16.22 27.48 18.05
C PRO A 876 16.57 28.79 17.32
N GLY A 877 15.67 29.26 16.46
CA GLY A 877 15.83 30.50 15.70
C GLY A 877 16.88 30.45 14.58
N ARG A 878 17.45 29.28 14.27
CA ARG A 878 18.33 29.09 13.10
C ARG A 878 17.57 28.63 11.87
N ASP A 879 18.10 29.04 10.73
CA ASP A 879 17.63 28.69 9.41
C ASP A 879 18.53 27.66 8.72
N MET A 880 17.94 26.94 7.77
CA MET A 880 18.61 26.14 6.75
C MET A 880 17.99 26.48 5.40
N SER A 881 18.75 26.34 4.31
CA SER A 881 18.23 26.55 2.95
C SER A 881 18.69 25.45 2.00
N CYS A 882 17.86 25.15 1.01
CA CYS A 882 18.15 24.19 -0.05
C CYS A 882 17.46 24.57 -1.36
N VAL A 883 17.87 23.96 -2.47
CA VAL A 883 17.40 24.32 -3.81
C VAL A 883 16.83 23.09 -4.51
N SER A 884 15.62 23.21 -5.04
CA SER A 884 15.06 22.28 -6.03
C SER A 884 15.13 22.91 -7.43
N ILE A 885 15.15 22.07 -8.46
CA ILE A 885 15.18 22.50 -9.86
C ILE A 885 14.07 21.82 -10.65
N TYR A 886 13.40 22.57 -11.52
CA TYR A 886 12.34 22.07 -12.39
C TYR A 886 12.65 22.40 -13.85
N THR A 887 12.33 21.48 -14.76
CA THR A 887 12.54 21.66 -16.21
C THR A 887 11.18 21.71 -16.89
N ILE A 888 10.83 22.88 -17.45
CA ILE A 888 9.51 23.15 -18.04
C ILE A 888 9.18 22.17 -19.16
N THR A 889 8.01 21.55 -19.08
CA THR A 889 7.44 20.63 -20.07
C THR A 889 6.46 21.35 -21.02
N GLN A 890 5.95 20.63 -22.02
CA GLN A 890 4.91 21.17 -22.89
C GLN A 890 3.56 21.32 -22.16
N ASP A 891 3.23 20.43 -21.23
CA ASP A 891 1.95 20.52 -20.52
C ASP A 891 1.96 21.69 -19.50
N ASP A 892 3.11 22.07 -18.94
CA ASP A 892 3.23 23.32 -18.13
C ASP A 892 2.98 24.57 -18.97
N LEU A 893 3.50 24.60 -20.20
CA LEU A 893 3.27 25.66 -21.17
C LEU A 893 1.81 25.70 -21.63
N ASP A 894 1.14 24.56 -21.76
CA ASP A 894 -0.27 24.48 -22.14
C ASP A 894 -1.20 24.90 -20.98
N ASN A 895 -0.93 24.40 -19.77
CA ASN A 895 -1.65 24.72 -18.53
C ASN A 895 -1.60 26.22 -18.24
N GLY A 896 -0.42 26.83 -18.36
CA GLY A 896 -0.23 28.28 -18.32
C GLY A 896 0.36 28.85 -17.02
N SER A 897 0.57 28.01 -16.02
CA SER A 897 1.26 28.36 -14.77
C SER A 897 1.79 27.09 -14.12
N LEU A 898 3.02 27.17 -13.61
CA LEU A 898 3.63 26.17 -12.73
C LEU A 898 3.44 26.64 -11.29
N THR A 899 2.85 25.81 -10.44
CA THR A 899 2.80 26.05 -8.99
C THR A 899 3.72 25.06 -8.30
N ASN A 900 4.56 25.56 -7.41
CA ASN A 900 5.31 24.76 -6.44
C ASN A 900 4.55 24.80 -5.10
N HIS A 901 4.13 23.64 -4.62
CA HIS A 901 3.62 23.42 -3.27
C HIS A 901 4.73 22.76 -2.43
N ALA A 902 5.40 23.55 -1.59
CA ALA A 902 6.49 23.08 -0.75
C ALA A 902 6.04 22.92 0.70
N SER A 903 6.48 21.84 1.35
CA SER A 903 6.18 21.53 2.75
C SER A 903 7.44 21.10 3.50
N ALA A 904 7.52 21.51 4.77
CA ALA A 904 8.55 21.10 5.71
C ALA A 904 7.92 20.32 6.85
N SER A 905 8.51 19.20 7.26
CA SER A 905 8.02 18.37 8.36
C SER A 905 9.10 18.00 9.38
N PHE A 906 8.71 17.94 10.65
CA PHE A 906 9.51 17.37 11.73
C PHE A 906 8.56 16.62 12.67
N GLY A 907 8.46 15.30 12.52
CA GLY A 907 7.40 14.52 13.16
C GLY A 907 6.01 15.00 12.72
N GLU A 908 5.12 15.28 13.67
CA GLU A 908 3.78 15.82 13.40
C GLU A 908 3.75 17.34 13.09
N ILE A 909 4.88 18.04 13.23
CA ILE A 909 4.94 19.50 13.01
C ILE A 909 5.22 19.78 11.54
N THR A 910 4.33 20.56 10.90
CA THR A 910 4.46 20.95 9.49
C THR A 910 4.49 22.47 9.28
N SER A 911 5.04 22.90 8.15
CA SER A 911 4.99 24.27 7.63
C SER A 911 4.89 24.22 6.12
N GLU A 912 3.98 24.98 5.50
CA GLU A 912 3.67 24.89 4.07
C GLU A 912 3.73 26.27 3.40
N THR A 913 4.15 26.28 2.13
CA THR A 913 4.26 27.50 1.34
C THR A 913 4.05 27.21 -0.14
N THR A 914 3.59 28.20 -0.92
CA THR A 914 3.35 28.04 -2.36
C THR A 914 4.02 29.13 -3.17
N THR A 915 4.43 28.81 -4.39
CA THR A 915 5.08 29.76 -5.31
C THR A 915 4.60 29.50 -6.73
N VAL A 916 4.07 30.51 -7.41
CA VAL A 916 3.51 30.41 -8.76
C VAL A 916 4.41 31.12 -9.76
N VAL A 917 4.71 30.45 -10.87
CA VAL A 917 5.49 30.97 -12.01
C VAL A 917 4.61 30.87 -13.25
N ASN A 918 4.47 31.96 -14.03
CA ASN A 918 3.47 32.04 -15.09
C ASN A 918 4.05 31.75 -16.49
N ALA A 919 3.27 31.08 -17.36
CA ALA A 919 3.68 30.84 -18.74
C ALA A 919 3.38 32.05 -19.64
N ILE A 920 4.30 32.37 -20.57
CA ILE A 920 4.05 33.30 -21.67
C ILE A 920 3.53 32.49 -22.86
N GLN A 921 2.20 32.39 -22.97
CA GLN A 921 1.53 31.62 -24.01
C GLN A 921 1.40 32.42 -25.32
N ARG A 922 1.84 31.83 -26.43
CA ARG A 922 1.87 32.44 -27.76
C ARG A 922 1.24 31.49 -28.80
N PRO A 923 -0.09 31.28 -28.81
CA PRO A 923 -0.74 30.40 -29.79
C PRO A 923 -0.69 31.00 -31.20
N ALA A 924 -0.35 30.20 -32.21
CA ALA A 924 -0.37 30.62 -33.62
C ALA A 924 -0.58 29.43 -34.58
N LEU A 925 -1.36 29.65 -35.65
CA LEU A 925 -1.56 28.69 -36.74
C LEU A 925 -0.98 29.20 -38.06
N ASP A 926 -0.57 28.27 -38.89
CA ASP A 926 -0.13 28.43 -40.27
C ASP A 926 -0.84 27.39 -41.14
N VAL A 927 -1.09 27.72 -42.41
CA VAL A 927 -1.71 26.77 -43.34
C VAL A 927 -1.14 26.96 -44.75
N ALA A 928 -0.76 25.86 -45.37
CA ALA A 928 -0.39 25.80 -46.78
C ALA A 928 -1.45 25.02 -47.57
N ILE A 929 -1.62 25.34 -48.85
CA ILE A 929 -2.56 24.66 -49.75
C ILE A 929 -1.88 24.35 -51.09
N THR A 930 -2.08 23.13 -51.59
CA THR A 930 -1.66 22.69 -52.92
C THR A 930 -2.83 22.02 -53.65
N ALA A 931 -2.73 21.92 -54.97
CA ALA A 931 -3.79 21.36 -55.82
C ALA A 931 -3.19 20.49 -56.93
N THR A 932 -3.87 19.38 -57.26
CA THR A 932 -3.47 18.47 -58.34
C THR A 932 -4.71 17.99 -59.12
N PRO A 933 -4.74 18.07 -60.46
CA PRO A 933 -3.75 18.70 -61.35
C PRO A 933 -3.68 20.23 -61.18
N ALA A 934 -2.60 20.85 -61.67
CA ALA A 934 -2.38 22.30 -61.61
C ALA A 934 -3.17 23.10 -62.68
N SER A 935 -3.85 22.39 -63.58
CA SER A 935 -4.72 22.93 -64.61
C SER A 935 -5.85 21.95 -64.91
N PHE A 936 -7.02 22.43 -65.33
CA PHE A 936 -8.13 21.60 -65.80
C PHE A 936 -8.50 21.96 -67.25
N GLY A 937 -9.00 20.99 -68.01
CA GLY A 937 -9.36 21.13 -69.43
C GLY A 937 -10.85 20.95 -69.72
N ARG A 938 -11.65 20.45 -68.78
CA ARG A 938 -13.09 20.21 -68.97
C ARG A 938 -13.90 20.17 -67.67
N ALA A 939 -15.23 20.24 -67.81
CA ALA A 939 -16.15 20.03 -66.69
C ALA A 939 -16.22 18.53 -66.30
N GLY A 940 -16.38 18.26 -65.01
CA GLY A 940 -16.34 16.91 -64.42
C GLY A 940 -14.92 16.40 -64.11
N GLU A 941 -13.89 17.24 -64.30
CA GLU A 941 -12.51 16.92 -63.95
C GLU A 941 -12.27 17.11 -62.45
N ILE A 942 -11.65 16.11 -61.79
CA ILE A 942 -11.47 16.11 -60.33
C ILE A 942 -10.12 16.75 -59.97
N ILE A 943 -10.19 17.82 -59.17
CA ILE A 943 -9.06 18.49 -58.55
C ILE A 943 -8.98 18.05 -57.09
N ASN A 944 -7.84 17.46 -56.71
CA ASN A 944 -7.52 17.08 -55.34
C ASN A 944 -6.73 18.22 -54.69
N TYR A 945 -7.24 18.76 -53.59
CA TYR A 945 -6.56 19.72 -52.74
C TYR A 945 -5.90 19.01 -51.56
N THR A 946 -4.71 19.47 -51.20
CA THR A 946 -4.01 19.08 -49.96
C THR A 946 -3.73 20.33 -49.14
N TYR A 947 -4.17 20.32 -47.89
CA TYR A 947 -3.95 21.37 -46.90
C TYR A 947 -2.94 20.86 -45.88
N VAL A 948 -1.94 21.67 -45.53
CA VAL A 948 -0.98 21.37 -44.47
C VAL A 948 -1.11 22.44 -43.41
N ILE A 949 -1.73 22.09 -42.28
CA ILE A 949 -1.89 22.95 -41.11
C ILE A 949 -0.65 22.79 -40.25
N THR A 950 -0.05 23.86 -39.74
CA THR A 950 1.11 23.79 -38.83
C THR A 950 0.87 24.67 -37.61
N ASN A 951 1.20 24.17 -36.42
CA ASN A 951 1.24 25.01 -35.22
C ASN A 951 2.56 25.78 -35.18
N ARG A 952 2.50 27.10 -35.07
CA ARG A 952 3.65 28.01 -34.97
C ARG A 952 3.78 28.68 -33.59
N GLY A 953 2.91 28.29 -32.65
CA GLY A 953 2.93 28.75 -31.28
C GLY A 953 3.66 27.80 -30.33
N ASN A 954 3.89 28.23 -29.09
CA ASN A 954 4.53 27.43 -28.04
C ASN A 954 3.54 26.62 -27.17
N VAL A 955 2.26 26.52 -27.58
CA VAL A 955 1.20 25.78 -26.88
C VAL A 955 0.48 24.83 -27.83
N THR A 956 0.02 23.67 -27.33
CA THR A 956 -0.72 22.68 -28.10
C THR A 956 -2.10 23.20 -28.47
N LEU A 957 -2.40 23.24 -29.77
CA LEU A 957 -3.69 23.67 -30.30
C LEU A 957 -4.58 22.45 -30.62
N GLY A 958 -5.90 22.62 -30.54
CA GLY A 958 -6.86 21.52 -30.71
C GLY A 958 -7.33 20.83 -29.41
N LYS A 959 -6.67 21.08 -28.27
CA LYS A 959 -7.04 20.51 -26.95
C LYS A 959 -8.44 20.96 -26.48
N ASP A 960 -8.78 22.25 -26.63
CA ASP A 960 -10.06 22.86 -26.20
C ASP A 960 -11.18 22.63 -27.23
N GLN A 961 -10.99 23.17 -28.43
CA GLN A 961 -11.85 22.99 -29.61
C GLN A 961 -11.01 22.37 -30.74
N PRO A 962 -11.58 21.57 -31.64
CA PRO A 962 -10.84 21.04 -32.78
C PRO A 962 -10.33 22.17 -33.67
N VAL A 963 -9.15 21.99 -34.28
CA VAL A 963 -8.74 22.86 -35.41
C VAL A 963 -9.64 22.57 -36.61
N ILE A 964 -10.20 23.60 -37.22
CA ILE A 964 -11.10 23.53 -38.38
C ILE A 964 -10.42 24.20 -39.57
N VAL A 965 -10.47 23.57 -40.75
CA VAL A 965 -10.02 24.18 -42.01
C VAL A 965 -11.23 24.58 -42.85
N ASN A 966 -11.44 25.87 -42.99
CA ASN A 966 -12.51 26.45 -43.79
C ASN A 966 -11.99 26.81 -45.18
N GLY A 967 -12.11 25.88 -46.14
CA GLY A 967 -11.89 26.11 -47.57
C GLY A 967 -13.17 26.56 -48.27
N ASN A 968 -13.07 27.36 -49.33
CA ASN A 968 -14.23 27.78 -50.15
C ASN A 968 -14.61 26.77 -51.26
N ALA A 969 -13.80 25.73 -51.51
CA ALA A 969 -14.14 24.65 -52.44
C ALA A 969 -15.26 23.76 -51.86
N SER A 970 -16.23 23.37 -52.69
CA SER A 970 -17.50 22.75 -52.27
C SER A 970 -17.42 21.28 -51.80
N GLY A 971 -16.25 20.81 -51.35
CA GLY A 971 -16.04 19.46 -50.83
C GLY A 971 -15.58 19.48 -49.37
N GLN A 972 -16.12 18.58 -48.55
CA GLN A 972 -15.72 18.46 -47.14
C GLN A 972 -14.21 18.19 -47.03
N VAL A 973 -13.53 18.94 -46.15
CA VAL A 973 -12.12 18.70 -45.82
C VAL A 973 -12.04 17.50 -44.89
N ASN A 974 -11.25 16.50 -45.28
CA ASN A 974 -11.02 15.27 -44.52
C ASN A 974 -9.55 15.24 -44.07
N CYS A 975 -9.32 15.08 -42.77
CA CYS A 975 -7.98 15.06 -42.16
C CYS A 975 -7.52 13.66 -41.73
N GLY A 976 -8.32 12.61 -41.99
CA GLY A 976 -8.04 11.24 -41.57
C GLY A 976 -8.20 10.98 -40.06
N VAL A 977 -8.64 11.99 -39.29
CA VAL A 977 -8.85 11.96 -37.85
C VAL A 977 -10.14 12.71 -37.49
N ASP A 978 -10.86 12.24 -36.47
CA ASP A 978 -12.10 12.87 -35.98
C ASP A 978 -11.85 14.18 -35.23
N ARG A 979 -10.64 14.36 -34.68
CA ARG A 979 -10.21 15.58 -33.98
C ARG A 979 -8.76 15.91 -34.34
N ILE A 980 -8.53 17.15 -34.76
CA ILE A 980 -7.18 17.67 -35.01
C ILE A 980 -6.63 18.27 -33.71
N ILE A 981 -5.52 17.72 -33.21
CA ILE A 981 -4.70 18.27 -32.12
C ILE A 981 -3.27 18.37 -32.65
N ILE A 982 -2.64 19.54 -32.50
CA ILE A 982 -1.34 19.88 -33.07
C ILE A 982 -0.44 20.48 -31.98
N PRO A 983 0.55 19.74 -31.46
CA PRO A 983 1.62 20.30 -30.63
C PRO A 983 2.48 21.34 -31.38
N PRO A 984 3.28 22.18 -30.70
CA PRO A 984 4.20 23.12 -31.34
C PRO A 984 5.07 22.51 -32.43
N ASP A 985 5.24 23.24 -33.54
CA ASP A 985 5.98 22.86 -34.76
C ASP A 985 5.57 21.55 -35.45
N VAL A 986 4.49 20.89 -35.01
CA VAL A 986 3.88 19.75 -35.70
C VAL A 986 2.97 20.24 -36.83
N SER A 987 2.86 19.44 -37.91
CA SER A 987 1.93 19.67 -39.02
C SER A 987 0.90 18.55 -39.18
N GLN A 988 -0.37 18.90 -39.39
CA GLN A 988 -1.44 17.98 -39.80
C GLN A 988 -1.73 18.16 -41.29
N THR A 989 -1.88 17.05 -42.03
CA THR A 989 -2.30 17.07 -43.44
C THR A 989 -3.79 16.74 -43.57
N CYS A 990 -4.50 17.47 -44.43
CA CYS A 990 -5.89 17.20 -44.80
C CYS A 990 -6.06 17.26 -46.32
N THR A 991 -7.13 16.68 -46.85
CA THR A 991 -7.46 16.72 -48.28
C THR A 991 -8.92 17.08 -48.53
N SER A 992 -9.23 17.60 -49.72
CA SER A 992 -10.60 17.63 -50.24
C SER A 992 -10.61 17.52 -51.76
N THR A 993 -11.75 17.15 -52.35
CA THR A 993 -11.89 17.00 -53.80
C THR A 993 -12.92 17.98 -54.35
N TYR A 994 -12.66 18.55 -55.52
CA TYR A 994 -13.58 19.41 -56.24
C TYR A 994 -13.76 18.91 -57.68
N SER A 995 -14.99 18.90 -58.18
CA SER A 995 -15.29 18.54 -59.57
C SER A 995 -15.51 19.83 -60.36
N ALA A 996 -14.59 20.12 -61.30
CA ALA A 996 -14.61 21.37 -62.08
C ALA A 996 -15.94 21.52 -62.82
N THR A 997 -16.57 22.69 -62.70
CA THR A 997 -17.88 22.96 -63.25
C THR A 997 -17.81 23.67 -64.60
N VAL A 998 -18.96 23.74 -65.27
CA VAL A 998 -19.15 24.51 -66.49
C VAL A 998 -18.94 26.02 -66.25
N THR A 999 -19.25 26.51 -65.04
CA THR A 999 -19.02 27.90 -64.62
C THR A 999 -17.54 28.23 -64.48
N ASP A 1000 -16.72 27.26 -64.03
CA ASP A 1000 -15.29 27.47 -63.83
C ASP A 1000 -14.53 27.64 -65.15
N ILE A 1001 -15.00 26.98 -66.22
CA ILE A 1001 -14.50 27.19 -67.59
C ILE A 1001 -14.75 28.64 -68.03
N ASP A 1002 -15.96 29.16 -67.80
CA ASP A 1002 -16.30 30.55 -68.13
C ASP A 1002 -15.50 31.56 -67.26
N ALA A 1003 -15.21 31.20 -66.00
CA ALA A 1003 -14.34 31.97 -65.10
C ALA A 1003 -12.83 31.86 -65.41
N LYS A 1004 -12.42 30.84 -66.18
CA LYS A 1004 -11.05 30.50 -66.60
C LYS A 1004 -10.05 30.14 -65.49
N ALA A 1005 -10.44 30.19 -64.22
CA ALA A 1005 -9.60 29.75 -63.11
C ALA A 1005 -10.47 29.36 -61.90
N ILE A 1006 -10.02 28.35 -61.16
CA ILE A 1006 -10.59 27.93 -59.88
C ILE A 1006 -9.63 28.41 -58.79
N THR A 1007 -10.12 29.24 -57.86
CA THR A 1007 -9.33 29.74 -56.72
C THR A 1007 -9.88 29.16 -55.42
N ASN A 1008 -9.17 28.18 -54.86
CA ASN A 1008 -9.45 27.69 -53.52
C ASN A 1008 -8.67 28.54 -52.50
N ARG A 1009 -9.36 29.07 -51.49
CA ARG A 1009 -8.83 29.88 -50.39
C ARG A 1009 -9.24 29.24 -49.07
N ALA A 1010 -8.27 29.06 -48.18
CA ALA A 1010 -8.47 28.38 -46.90
C ALA A 1010 -7.88 29.16 -45.72
N VAL A 1011 -8.53 29.04 -44.57
CA VAL A 1011 -8.03 29.46 -43.25
C VAL A 1011 -8.17 28.27 -42.30
N ALA A 1012 -7.15 28.02 -41.48
CA ALA A 1012 -7.25 27.12 -40.34
C ALA A 1012 -7.55 27.93 -39.08
N SER A 1013 -8.52 27.52 -38.26
CA SER A 1013 -8.86 28.22 -37.02
C SER A 1013 -9.23 27.27 -35.88
N THR A 1014 -9.03 27.74 -34.65
CA THR A 1014 -9.39 27.05 -33.40
C THR A 1014 -9.70 28.07 -32.30
N THR A 1015 -10.42 27.67 -31.26
CA THR A 1015 -10.40 28.39 -29.98
C THR A 1015 -9.22 27.89 -29.13
N TYR A 1016 -8.61 28.79 -28.37
CA TYR A 1016 -7.64 28.48 -27.31
C TYR A 1016 -7.87 29.47 -26.16
N LYS A 1017 -8.21 28.99 -24.96
CA LYS A 1017 -8.49 29.83 -23.77
C LYS A 1017 -9.35 31.07 -24.10
N ASP A 1018 -10.55 30.81 -24.61
CA ASP A 1018 -11.56 31.78 -25.09
C ASP A 1018 -11.17 32.71 -26.27
N GLY A 1019 -9.90 32.77 -26.66
CA GLY A 1019 -9.44 33.48 -27.86
C GLY A 1019 -9.59 32.64 -29.14
N ILE A 1020 -9.91 33.28 -30.27
CA ILE A 1020 -9.84 32.65 -31.59
C ILE A 1020 -8.42 32.79 -32.14
N VAL A 1021 -7.82 31.66 -32.52
CA VAL A 1021 -6.52 31.57 -33.18
C VAL A 1021 -6.79 31.20 -34.64
N GLU A 1022 -6.48 32.11 -35.57
CA GLU A 1022 -6.62 31.89 -37.01
C GLU A 1022 -5.26 31.93 -37.72
N SER A 1023 -5.11 31.12 -38.77
CA SER A 1023 -3.96 31.20 -39.67
C SER A 1023 -4.07 32.37 -40.63
N PRO A 1024 -2.95 32.84 -41.21
CA PRO A 1024 -2.99 33.59 -42.46
C PRO A 1024 -3.78 32.82 -43.53
N PRO A 1025 -4.49 33.51 -44.44
CA PRO A 1025 -5.29 32.87 -45.48
C PRO A 1025 -4.41 32.40 -46.65
N ALA A 1026 -4.35 31.10 -46.88
CA ALA A 1026 -3.65 30.52 -48.03
C ALA A 1026 -4.56 30.40 -49.26
N SER A 1027 -3.99 30.29 -50.46
CA SER A 1027 -4.78 30.08 -51.69
C SER A 1027 -4.03 29.31 -52.77
N ALA A 1028 -4.75 28.44 -53.49
CA ALA A 1028 -4.29 27.73 -54.68
C ALA A 1028 -5.16 28.12 -55.88
N VAL A 1029 -4.52 28.42 -57.02
CA VAL A 1029 -5.19 28.82 -58.27
C VAL A 1029 -4.90 27.77 -59.35
N ILE A 1030 -5.95 27.17 -59.88
CA ILE A 1030 -5.90 26.18 -60.96
C ILE A 1030 -6.42 26.84 -62.22
N LEU A 1031 -5.62 26.88 -63.29
CA LEU A 1031 -6.00 27.55 -64.54
C LEU A 1031 -6.77 26.63 -65.47
N PHE A 1032 -7.76 27.16 -66.17
CA PHE A 1032 -8.38 26.49 -67.31
C PHE A 1032 -7.41 26.52 -68.50
N ILE A 1033 -7.01 25.34 -68.99
CA ILE A 1033 -6.22 25.20 -70.21
C ILE A 1033 -7.08 24.44 -71.23
N CYS A 1034 -7.56 25.16 -72.25
CA CYS A 1034 -8.41 24.55 -73.26
C CYS A 1034 -7.64 23.49 -74.07
N PRO A 1035 -8.19 22.27 -74.25
CA PRO A 1035 -7.57 21.23 -75.07
C PRO A 1035 -7.59 21.55 -76.58
N GLY A 1036 -8.48 22.44 -77.01
CA GLY A 1036 -8.64 22.87 -78.39
C GLY A 1036 -9.49 21.92 -79.25
N PRO A 1037 -9.78 22.31 -80.51
CA PRO A 1037 -10.61 21.52 -81.41
C PRO A 1037 -9.85 20.28 -81.94
N PRO A 1038 -10.51 19.12 -82.09
CA PRO A 1038 -9.91 17.95 -82.73
C PRO A 1038 -9.44 18.24 -84.17
N ALA A 1039 -8.38 17.58 -84.61
CA ALA A 1039 -7.72 17.86 -85.90
C ALA A 1039 -8.62 17.71 -87.16
N ASN A 1040 -9.75 17.00 -87.04
CA ASN A 1040 -10.77 16.84 -88.09
C ASN A 1040 -11.95 17.84 -87.97
N TRP A 1041 -11.77 18.95 -87.24
CA TRP A 1041 -12.71 20.06 -87.16
C TRP A 1041 -12.20 21.27 -87.96
N ARG A 1042 -13.13 22.16 -88.36
CA ARG A 1042 -12.87 23.34 -89.18
C ARG A 1042 -13.46 24.60 -88.54
N PRO A 1043 -12.89 25.79 -88.78
CA PRO A 1043 -13.52 27.05 -88.44
C PRO A 1043 -14.92 27.17 -89.06
N TYR A 1044 -15.85 27.70 -88.28
CA TYR A 1044 -17.23 27.98 -88.64
C TYR A 1044 -17.59 29.36 -88.06
N THR A 1045 -18.05 30.27 -88.92
CA THR A 1045 -18.60 31.55 -88.46
C THR A 1045 -20.06 31.36 -88.13
N VAL A 1046 -20.41 31.49 -86.86
CA VAL A 1046 -21.78 31.35 -86.36
C VAL A 1046 -22.68 32.40 -87.01
N ARG A 1047 -23.85 31.99 -87.50
CA ARG A 1047 -24.79 32.85 -88.22
C ARG A 1047 -25.87 33.39 -87.28
N THR A 1048 -26.47 34.52 -87.65
CA THR A 1048 -27.61 35.11 -86.94
C THR A 1048 -28.74 34.09 -86.78
N GLY A 1049 -29.18 33.88 -85.54
CA GLY A 1049 -30.24 32.92 -85.20
C GLY A 1049 -29.76 31.49 -84.95
N ASN A 1050 -28.47 31.16 -85.10
CA ASN A 1050 -27.94 29.86 -84.68
C ASN A 1050 -27.91 29.73 -83.15
N THR A 1051 -28.30 28.56 -82.64
CA THR A 1051 -28.07 28.15 -81.25
C THR A 1051 -27.15 26.93 -81.19
N LEU A 1052 -26.48 26.71 -80.06
CA LEU A 1052 -25.63 25.53 -79.85
C LEU A 1052 -26.41 24.22 -80.04
N SER A 1053 -27.69 24.20 -79.62
CA SER A 1053 -28.61 23.07 -79.83
C SER A 1053 -28.89 22.81 -81.32
N GLN A 1054 -29.11 23.87 -82.12
CA GLN A 1054 -29.29 23.71 -83.56
C GLN A 1054 -28.03 23.19 -84.28
N ILE A 1055 -26.84 23.64 -83.88
CA ILE A 1055 -25.58 23.08 -84.44
C ILE A 1055 -25.40 21.63 -83.98
N SER A 1056 -25.57 21.35 -82.69
CA SER A 1056 -25.55 19.99 -82.12
C SER A 1056 -26.48 19.03 -82.88
N ALA A 1057 -27.71 19.45 -83.17
CA ALA A 1057 -28.67 18.69 -83.96
C ALA A 1057 -28.25 18.53 -85.44
N ALA A 1058 -27.76 19.60 -86.09
CA ALA A 1058 -27.31 19.57 -87.48
C ALA A 1058 -26.09 18.64 -87.71
N PHE A 1059 -25.31 18.35 -86.67
CA PHE A 1059 -24.20 17.40 -86.68
C PHE A 1059 -24.51 16.10 -85.92
N ASN A 1060 -25.72 15.90 -85.40
CA ASN A 1060 -26.14 14.75 -84.58
C ASN A 1060 -25.13 14.36 -83.47
N MET A 1061 -24.60 15.37 -82.76
CA MET A 1061 -23.54 15.22 -81.74
C MET A 1061 -23.89 16.03 -80.50
N ALA A 1062 -23.59 15.51 -79.30
CA ALA A 1062 -23.96 16.15 -78.04
C ALA A 1062 -23.35 17.57 -77.89
N PRO A 1063 -24.08 18.56 -77.34
CA PRO A 1063 -23.58 19.93 -77.17
C PRO A 1063 -22.25 20.03 -76.41
N SER A 1064 -22.05 19.15 -75.43
CA SER A 1064 -20.83 19.06 -74.62
C SER A 1064 -19.56 18.83 -75.43
N ILE A 1065 -19.62 18.04 -76.51
CA ILE A 1065 -18.48 17.77 -77.38
C ILE A 1065 -18.06 19.06 -78.12
N PHE A 1066 -19.05 19.88 -78.52
CA PHE A 1066 -18.76 21.19 -79.09
C PHE A 1066 -18.23 22.17 -78.04
N GLN A 1067 -18.74 22.13 -76.80
CA GLN A 1067 -18.28 23.01 -75.72
C GLN A 1067 -16.80 22.74 -75.37
N GLU A 1068 -16.43 21.47 -75.17
CA GLU A 1068 -15.05 21.00 -74.91
C GLU A 1068 -14.11 21.41 -76.08
N ALA A 1069 -14.49 21.11 -77.33
CA ALA A 1069 -13.71 21.46 -78.52
C ALA A 1069 -13.62 22.97 -78.83
N ASN A 1070 -14.45 23.82 -78.23
CA ASN A 1070 -14.50 25.27 -78.46
C ASN A 1070 -14.11 26.12 -77.24
N CYS A 1071 -13.59 25.51 -76.17
CA CYS A 1071 -13.21 26.23 -74.94
C CYS A 1071 -14.39 26.96 -74.26
N MET A 1072 -15.61 26.44 -74.39
CA MET A 1072 -16.83 27.09 -73.87
C MET A 1072 -17.33 26.41 -72.60
N GLY A 1073 -17.71 27.21 -71.61
CA GLY A 1073 -18.51 26.75 -70.49
C GLY A 1073 -19.99 26.68 -70.86
N SER A 1074 -20.79 27.60 -70.33
CA SER A 1074 -22.25 27.47 -70.26
C SER A 1074 -22.97 27.53 -71.61
N SER A 1075 -24.23 27.06 -71.63
CA SER A 1075 -25.07 26.99 -72.83
C SER A 1075 -25.60 28.36 -73.32
N THR A 1076 -25.06 29.46 -72.78
CA THR A 1076 -25.45 30.84 -73.12
C THR A 1076 -24.94 31.25 -74.50
N GLY A 1077 -25.64 30.76 -75.53
CA GLY A 1077 -25.72 31.38 -76.85
C GLY A 1077 -24.39 31.62 -77.57
N ILE A 1078 -24.00 30.69 -78.43
CA ILE A 1078 -23.11 31.04 -79.55
C ILE A 1078 -23.69 32.25 -80.31
N TYR A 1079 -22.86 33.25 -80.61
CA TYR A 1079 -23.33 34.53 -81.13
C TYR A 1079 -22.94 34.76 -82.59
N ALA A 1080 -23.75 35.54 -83.30
CA ALA A 1080 -23.51 35.84 -84.72
C ALA A 1080 -22.13 36.47 -84.93
N GLY A 1081 -21.35 35.93 -85.87
CA GLY A 1081 -19.97 36.34 -86.13
C GLY A 1081 -18.90 35.63 -85.27
N GLN A 1082 -19.28 34.86 -84.25
CA GLN A 1082 -18.33 34.09 -83.44
C GLN A 1082 -17.56 33.09 -84.32
N ARG A 1083 -16.22 33.06 -84.15
CA ARG A 1083 -15.38 31.98 -84.68
C ARG A 1083 -15.52 30.76 -83.77
N PHE A 1084 -16.20 29.75 -84.29
CA PHE A 1084 -16.47 28.46 -83.67
C PHE A 1084 -15.79 27.37 -84.49
N TYR A 1085 -15.81 26.12 -84.02
CA TYR A 1085 -15.29 24.95 -84.71
C TYR A 1085 -16.37 23.87 -84.76
N VAL A 1086 -16.47 23.21 -85.92
CA VAL A 1086 -17.40 22.09 -86.18
C VAL A 1086 -16.68 21.00 -86.98
N PRO A 1087 -17.16 19.74 -86.98
CA PRO A 1087 -16.65 18.71 -87.88
C PRO A 1087 -16.60 19.16 -89.36
N TYR A 1088 -15.63 18.65 -90.12
CA TYR A 1088 -15.78 18.63 -91.58
C TYR A 1088 -17.04 17.84 -91.96
N LEU A 1089 -17.69 18.22 -93.07
CA LEU A 1089 -18.72 17.43 -93.73
C LEU A 1089 -18.21 17.02 -95.11
N VAL A 1090 -18.67 15.87 -95.59
CA VAL A 1090 -18.35 15.28 -96.90
C VAL A 1090 -19.63 15.08 -97.70
N ASN A 1091 -19.49 14.89 -99.02
CA ASN A 1091 -20.60 14.49 -99.88
C ASN A 1091 -20.31 13.08 -100.40
N ILE A 1092 -21.34 12.23 -100.47
CA ILE A 1092 -21.25 10.87 -101.00
C ILE A 1092 -22.17 10.80 -102.22
N GLY A 1093 -21.65 10.48 -103.39
CA GLY A 1093 -22.42 10.47 -104.63
C GLY A 1093 -21.83 9.55 -105.67
N GLY A 1094 -22.56 9.34 -106.76
CA GLY A 1094 -22.18 8.42 -107.82
C GLY A 1094 -23.08 8.54 -109.04
N LEU A 1095 -23.03 7.52 -109.90
CA LEU A 1095 -23.80 7.40 -111.14
C LEU A 1095 -24.50 6.03 -111.14
N VAL A 1096 -25.75 5.99 -111.60
CA VAL A 1096 -26.44 4.76 -112.02
C VAL A 1096 -26.67 4.86 -113.52
N PHE A 1097 -26.28 3.86 -114.29
CA PHE A 1097 -26.30 3.87 -115.75
C PHE A 1097 -26.68 2.49 -116.32
N TYR A 1098 -27.12 2.47 -117.57
CA TYR A 1098 -27.40 1.23 -118.30
C TYR A 1098 -26.10 0.66 -118.85
N ASP A 1099 -25.43 -0.17 -118.04
CA ASP A 1099 -24.32 -1.01 -118.50
C ASP A 1099 -24.83 -1.99 -119.58
N THR A 1100 -24.45 -1.69 -120.81
CA THR A 1100 -24.97 -2.28 -122.06
C THR A 1100 -23.96 -3.23 -122.69
N ASP A 1101 -22.66 -2.97 -122.53
CA ASP A 1101 -21.58 -3.87 -122.99
C ASP A 1101 -21.03 -4.80 -121.89
N LYS A 1102 -21.36 -4.53 -120.62
CA LYS A 1102 -20.96 -5.24 -119.39
C LYS A 1102 -19.51 -5.02 -118.95
N ASN A 1103 -18.98 -3.83 -119.19
CA ASN A 1103 -17.64 -3.43 -118.77
C ASN A 1103 -17.60 -2.76 -117.37
N GLY A 1104 -18.76 -2.38 -116.80
CA GLY A 1104 -18.87 -1.74 -115.48
C GLY A 1104 -18.49 -0.26 -115.42
N SER A 1105 -18.26 0.40 -116.57
CA SER A 1105 -17.72 1.77 -116.68
C SER A 1105 -18.55 2.65 -117.63
N PRO A 1106 -18.97 3.86 -117.21
CA PRO A 1106 -19.82 4.72 -118.02
C PRO A 1106 -19.03 5.51 -119.08
N ASP A 1107 -18.59 4.86 -120.16
CA ASP A 1107 -17.70 5.43 -121.19
C ASP A 1107 -18.42 6.00 -122.44
N GLY A 1108 -19.74 6.11 -122.36
CA GLY A 1108 -20.62 6.66 -123.41
C GLY A 1108 -22.11 6.34 -123.19
N GLU A 1109 -22.38 5.48 -122.22
CA GLU A 1109 -23.69 4.93 -121.90
C GLU A 1109 -24.63 5.91 -121.19
N LYS A 1110 -25.93 5.57 -121.15
CA LYS A 1110 -26.95 6.45 -120.59
C LYS A 1110 -27.17 6.19 -119.11
N GLY A 1111 -27.05 7.25 -118.31
CA GLY A 1111 -27.52 7.27 -116.93
C GLY A 1111 -29.01 6.92 -116.81
N ILE A 1112 -29.39 6.23 -115.73
CA ILE A 1112 -30.78 5.87 -115.44
C ILE A 1112 -31.41 6.99 -114.60
N PRO A 1113 -32.41 7.73 -115.10
CA PRO A 1113 -33.01 8.87 -114.39
C PRO A 1113 -34.11 8.44 -113.41
N ASN A 1114 -34.30 9.22 -112.34
CA ASN A 1114 -35.29 9.01 -111.27
C ASN A 1114 -35.13 7.67 -110.52
N PHE A 1115 -33.93 7.11 -110.51
CA PHE A 1115 -33.62 5.83 -109.88
C PHE A 1115 -33.36 6.00 -108.38
N ASN A 1116 -34.01 5.20 -107.53
CA ASN A 1116 -33.92 5.32 -106.08
C ASN A 1116 -32.65 4.67 -105.50
N VAL A 1117 -31.84 5.47 -104.82
CA VAL A 1117 -30.58 5.07 -104.17
C VAL A 1117 -30.68 5.37 -102.67
N THR A 1118 -30.26 4.43 -101.82
CA THR A 1118 -30.35 4.54 -100.35
C THR A 1118 -28.99 4.44 -99.69
N LEU A 1119 -28.64 5.42 -98.85
CA LEU A 1119 -27.44 5.43 -98.02
C LEU A 1119 -27.72 4.79 -96.66
N LYS A 1120 -26.82 3.93 -96.20
CA LYS A 1120 -26.85 3.27 -94.88
C LYS A 1120 -25.55 3.55 -94.10
N TYR A 1121 -25.67 3.69 -92.78
CA TYR A 1121 -24.50 3.70 -91.88
C TYR A 1121 -23.81 2.32 -91.88
N GLY A 1122 -22.55 2.27 -91.46
CA GLY A 1122 -21.76 1.03 -91.39
C GLY A 1122 -22.43 -0.14 -90.65
N ASN A 1123 -23.33 0.15 -89.69
CA ASN A 1123 -24.12 -0.83 -88.92
C ASN A 1123 -25.46 -1.24 -89.59
N GLY A 1124 -25.74 -0.76 -90.80
CA GLY A 1124 -26.91 -1.16 -91.61
C GLY A 1124 -28.17 -0.31 -91.46
N SER A 1125 -28.23 0.66 -90.55
CA SER A 1125 -29.38 1.57 -90.45
C SER A 1125 -29.41 2.58 -91.60
N ILE A 1126 -30.61 2.93 -92.07
CA ILE A 1126 -30.82 3.89 -93.18
C ILE A 1126 -30.51 5.30 -92.70
N VAL A 1127 -29.79 6.06 -93.54
CA VAL A 1127 -29.48 7.48 -93.28
C VAL A 1127 -30.34 8.39 -94.15
N ALA A 1128 -30.47 8.07 -95.44
CA ALA A 1128 -31.24 8.83 -96.41
C ALA A 1128 -31.52 7.99 -97.66
N THR A 1129 -32.57 8.35 -98.40
CA THR A 1129 -32.85 7.85 -99.76
C THR A 1129 -32.99 9.07 -100.69
N THR A 1130 -32.48 8.96 -101.90
CA THR A 1130 -32.54 10.00 -102.94
C THR A 1130 -32.79 9.37 -104.30
N ALA A 1131 -33.19 10.18 -105.29
CA ALA A 1131 -33.35 9.75 -106.68
C ALA A 1131 -32.21 10.30 -107.56
N THR A 1132 -31.85 9.58 -108.62
CA THR A 1132 -30.89 10.07 -109.63
C THR A 1132 -31.47 11.18 -110.51
N GLY A 1133 -30.61 12.12 -110.92
CA GLY A 1133 -30.93 13.16 -111.90
C GLY A 1133 -31.13 12.62 -113.32
N SER A 1134 -31.44 13.53 -114.26
CA SER A 1134 -31.67 13.20 -115.67
C SER A 1134 -30.47 12.60 -116.41
N ASP A 1135 -29.27 12.69 -115.83
CA ASP A 1135 -28.01 12.12 -116.30
C ASP A 1135 -27.58 10.86 -115.52
N GLY A 1136 -28.42 10.36 -114.61
CA GLY A 1136 -28.15 9.19 -113.76
C GLY A 1136 -27.35 9.48 -112.48
N ARG A 1137 -26.95 10.72 -112.19
CA ARG A 1137 -26.15 11.02 -110.99
C ARG A 1137 -26.99 11.16 -109.72
N TYR A 1138 -26.47 10.69 -108.59
CA TYR A 1138 -27.05 10.91 -107.25
C TYR A 1138 -26.04 11.55 -106.30
N LEU A 1139 -26.55 12.25 -105.27
CA LEU A 1139 -25.73 12.91 -104.26
C LEU A 1139 -26.43 12.94 -102.89
N PHE A 1140 -25.75 12.43 -101.88
CA PHE A 1140 -26.00 12.66 -100.45
C PHE A 1140 -25.02 13.73 -99.97
N ALA A 1141 -25.50 14.97 -99.86
CA ALA A 1141 -24.67 16.10 -99.44
C ALA A 1141 -24.66 16.28 -97.91
N ASN A 1142 -23.61 16.91 -97.39
CA ASN A 1142 -23.47 17.30 -95.97
C ASN A 1142 -23.43 16.13 -94.96
N MET A 1143 -22.89 14.98 -95.37
CA MET A 1143 -22.67 13.82 -94.49
C MET A 1143 -21.52 14.05 -93.51
N LEU A 1144 -21.59 13.43 -92.33
CA LEU A 1144 -20.42 13.30 -91.46
C LEU A 1144 -19.35 12.38 -92.11
N PRO A 1145 -18.05 12.56 -91.82
CA PRO A 1145 -17.04 11.56 -92.14
C PRO A 1145 -17.33 10.26 -91.37
N GLY A 1146 -17.43 9.14 -92.08
CA GLY A 1146 -17.77 7.84 -91.50
C GLY A 1146 -17.72 6.69 -92.50
N ASN A 1147 -18.05 5.48 -92.03
CA ASN A 1147 -18.19 4.30 -92.86
C ASN A 1147 -19.66 4.20 -93.34
N TYR A 1148 -19.88 4.16 -94.65
CA TYR A 1148 -21.22 4.08 -95.24
C TYR A 1148 -21.31 2.98 -96.31
N TRP A 1149 -22.53 2.52 -96.55
CA TRP A 1149 -22.90 1.62 -97.65
C TRP A 1149 -23.94 2.33 -98.53
N VAL A 1150 -23.85 2.14 -99.84
CA VAL A 1150 -24.90 2.58 -100.79
C VAL A 1150 -25.65 1.35 -101.27
N LEU A 1151 -26.98 1.46 -101.40
CA LEU A 1151 -27.88 0.40 -101.82
C LEU A 1151 -28.77 0.87 -102.98
N ASP A 1152 -28.79 0.06 -104.04
CA ASP A 1152 -29.63 0.17 -105.22
C ASP A 1152 -31.00 -0.50 -104.99
N ALA A 1153 -32.05 -0.04 -105.67
CA ALA A 1153 -33.42 -0.52 -105.46
C ALA A 1153 -33.83 -1.75 -106.32
N GLN A 1154 -33.04 -2.18 -107.32
CA GLN A 1154 -33.40 -3.32 -108.18
C GLN A 1154 -32.29 -4.35 -108.47
N VAL A 1155 -31.07 -4.23 -107.92
CA VAL A 1155 -30.12 -5.36 -107.85
C VAL A 1155 -29.45 -5.50 -106.47
N ASN A 1156 -29.32 -6.72 -105.97
CA ASN A 1156 -28.69 -7.04 -104.68
C ASN A 1156 -27.15 -6.96 -104.75
N PHE A 1157 -26.59 -5.76 -104.61
CA PHE A 1157 -25.14 -5.56 -104.44
C PHE A 1157 -24.79 -4.65 -103.26
N ILE A 1158 -23.53 -4.73 -102.82
CA ILE A 1158 -23.01 -4.09 -101.61
C ILE A 1158 -21.67 -3.43 -101.94
N SER A 1159 -21.60 -2.10 -101.92
CA SER A 1159 -20.33 -1.35 -102.05
C SER A 1159 -19.97 -0.61 -100.75
N ARG A 1160 -18.70 -0.70 -100.35
CA ARG A 1160 -18.19 -0.21 -99.05
C ARG A 1160 -17.40 1.08 -99.24
N THR A 1161 -18.00 2.22 -98.97
CA THR A 1161 -17.36 3.52 -99.25
C THR A 1161 -16.88 4.17 -97.96
N GLN A 1162 -15.55 4.30 -97.82
CA GLN A 1162 -14.96 5.27 -96.89
C GLN A 1162 -14.88 6.63 -97.58
N GLY A 1163 -15.09 7.72 -96.82
CA GLY A 1163 -15.20 9.07 -97.37
C GLY A 1163 -13.89 9.60 -97.97
N VAL A 1164 -13.69 9.38 -99.26
CA VAL A 1164 -12.57 9.91 -100.05
C VAL A 1164 -12.96 11.26 -100.68
N ARG A 1165 -11.97 12.15 -100.85
CA ARG A 1165 -12.13 13.38 -101.65
C ARG A 1165 -11.75 13.10 -103.11
N ASP A 1166 -12.36 13.88 -104.01
CA ASP A 1166 -12.22 13.84 -105.46
C ASP A 1166 -12.90 12.67 -106.19
N PHE A 1167 -13.23 12.91 -107.47
CA PHE A 1167 -14.05 12.05 -108.31
C PHE A 1167 -13.27 10.84 -108.84
N GLY A 1168 -13.16 9.79 -108.02
CA GLY A 1168 -12.74 8.46 -108.47
C GLY A 1168 -13.93 7.60 -108.90
N LEU A 1169 -14.01 7.23 -110.18
CA LEU A 1169 -14.95 6.19 -110.64
C LEU A 1169 -14.47 4.82 -110.14
N VAL A 1170 -15.37 4.03 -109.55
CA VAL A 1170 -15.15 2.63 -109.19
C VAL A 1170 -16.04 1.78 -110.10
N PRO A 1171 -15.49 1.10 -111.12
CA PRO A 1171 -16.27 0.28 -112.04
C PRO A 1171 -16.55 -1.13 -111.48
N VAL A 1172 -17.76 -1.65 -111.71
CA VAL A 1172 -18.16 -3.04 -111.44
C VAL A 1172 -19.29 -3.44 -112.42
N PRO A 1173 -19.22 -4.60 -113.10
CA PRO A 1173 -20.28 -5.12 -113.99
C PRO A 1173 -21.39 -5.92 -113.26
#